data_AF-A0A9E5C908-F1
#
_entry.id   AF-A0A9E5C908-F1
#
_cell.length_a   1.000
_cell.length_b   1.000
_cell.length_c   1.000
_cell.angle_alpha   90.00
_cell.angle_beta   90.00
_cell.angle_gamma   90.00
#
_symmetry.space_group_name_H-M   'P 1'
#
loop_
_entity.id
_entity.type
_entity.pdbx_description
1 polymer ?
#
loop_
_entity_poly.entity_id
_entity_poly.type
_entity_poly.pdbx_seq_one_letter_code
_entity_poly.pdbx_strand_id
1 'polypeptide(L)'
;LTPSGSAAGDLVSQATEQPGGATGRPSDSETNARGSTTAAVPGTTNHRTGPGAAPDSTVVSSGKTVPPPTPNPSNSDWVKVRLDAVIQLYHISESGVALLRSLDLRQMRGEPGFFGSYGLKGWAGVGEAKPIGVIHELSHSYWGGFPVEGFPGLSFETPQGPGLSPAMERYHSDILAFMAQPPDDYEVFRERMRNLPQVSSENLEPLFHNLEADMVYGTGGNLALVPPVLRKYWGRFLEEGDFASWYEVVAWFQNLTAEDREIAGKYLGFEHLDLRRYDGLATSGGLGLLPSDKADKADRAERDLLARDILTGEEKQRLFDLADQFDLLLGDPRDEEKFEFWRGYLRDKRDLHRKHPDYLASLDLPRADDLSAALDYLVGLDDLAHQDRADALGEQIPKQPFLVNFLPILDNQTLLLLFARFSGRDPLPQGATLQATASFVERLGLFGSEVDRVLSQGRREPSLGAVELLAFLQRSEFGPEEDLKLFFELLRDGDHGTAGEVVQALDRDTFKRLMEPVPYHLRTLLEPREFLEQLAVTTDAGELEFEQGIATLLAEPSGNFTVDEPFLNEMYQVVATRGGTGAQHVLRVLGQPLFPLEEFIQRQPEAAVALLADNIQQATDLVSGSDPVVSPPARIIYRLIYADPALASRLIQQFEHRGQEELVVESLAYIAYDQDRLARVPGLPISLEQDGEFLERLLRDQGVDWLGQRLGQAFDLFEARSRAGQVSRDFNSQFRTTLEAATSTLSDDSMVSQLGEIIAKAAAGGDGG
;
A
#
# COMPACT_ATOMS: atom_id res chain seq x y z
N LEU A 1 -4.13 26.57 -21.38
CA LEU A 1 -5.37 26.65 -20.58
C LEU A 1 -6.11 25.35 -20.84
N THR A 2 -6.39 24.64 -19.73
CA THR A 2 -6.79 23.22 -19.55
C THR A 2 -5.74 22.17 -19.95
N PRO A 3 -5.10 21.49 -18.97
CA PRO A 3 -4.26 20.32 -19.18
C PRO A 3 -5.07 19.01 -19.10
N SER A 4 -4.57 18.04 -19.85
CA SER A 4 -4.94 16.63 -19.97
C SER A 4 -4.59 15.85 -18.68
N GLY A 5 -5.54 15.06 -18.18
CA GLY A 5 -5.34 14.12 -17.08
C GLY A 5 -4.71 12.81 -17.56
N SER A 6 -3.74 12.32 -16.79
CA SER A 6 -3.16 10.98 -16.94
C SER A 6 -4.12 9.95 -16.33
N ALA A 7 -4.23 8.81 -17.00
CA ALA A 7 -5.07 7.70 -16.62
C ALA A 7 -4.19 6.64 -15.94
N ALA A 8 -4.23 6.60 -14.61
CA ALA A 8 -3.82 5.47 -13.80
C ALA A 8 -4.68 5.47 -12.53
N GLY A 9 -5.94 5.11 -12.71
CA GLY A 9 -6.99 5.18 -11.70
C GLY A 9 -8.34 4.82 -12.28
N ASP A 10 -8.42 3.72 -13.04
CA ASP A 10 -9.68 3.18 -13.55
C ASP A 10 -9.81 1.70 -13.14
N LEU A 11 -10.18 1.51 -11.88
CA LEU A 11 -10.87 0.32 -11.41
C LEU A 11 -12.10 0.66 -10.55
N VAL A 12 -12.69 1.85 -10.64
CA VAL A 12 -14.09 2.08 -10.26
C VAL A 12 -14.65 3.27 -11.08
N SER A 13 -15.42 2.99 -12.14
CA SER A 13 -16.62 3.76 -12.59
C SER A 13 -16.89 3.64 -14.09
N GLN A 14 -17.35 2.48 -14.58
CA GLN A 14 -18.29 2.43 -15.71
C GLN A 14 -19.26 1.25 -15.55
N ALA A 15 -20.41 1.50 -14.93
CA ALA A 15 -21.59 0.67 -15.06
C ALA A 15 -22.85 1.55 -15.02
N THR A 16 -22.96 2.47 -15.98
CA THR A 16 -24.22 3.11 -16.36
C THR A 16 -24.42 2.98 -17.85
N GLU A 17 -24.72 1.76 -18.31
CA GLU A 17 -25.43 1.56 -19.57
C GLU A 17 -26.68 0.73 -19.34
N GLN A 18 -27.84 1.34 -19.61
CA GLN A 18 -29.13 0.67 -19.70
C GLN A 18 -29.15 -0.22 -20.96
N PRO A 19 -29.60 -1.48 -20.89
CA PRO A 19 -29.84 -2.24 -22.11
C PRO A 19 -31.15 -1.81 -22.77
N GLY A 20 -31.03 -1.33 -24.02
CA GLY A 20 -32.14 -1.03 -24.90
C GLY A 20 -32.91 -2.28 -25.37
N GLY A 21 -34.20 -2.30 -25.01
CA GLY A 21 -35.39 -2.79 -25.72
C GLY A 21 -35.36 -3.88 -26.80
N ALA A 22 -36.21 -4.91 -26.59
CA ALA A 22 -37.16 -5.43 -27.58
C ALA A 22 -38.31 -6.22 -26.87
N THR A 23 -39.49 -5.61 -26.69
CA THR A 23 -40.77 -5.87 -27.41
C THR A 23 -41.82 -6.66 -26.60
N GLY A 24 -43.02 -6.08 -26.43
CA GLY A 24 -44.25 -6.83 -26.13
C GLY A 24 -45.15 -6.28 -25.02
N ARG A 25 -45.93 -5.24 -25.31
CA ARG A 25 -47.18 -4.86 -24.58
C ARG A 25 -48.38 -5.53 -25.27
N PRO A 26 -49.56 -5.74 -24.63
CA PRO A 26 -50.48 -4.63 -24.27
C PRO A 26 -51.25 -4.82 -22.92
N SER A 27 -51.51 -3.74 -22.16
CA SER A 27 -52.83 -3.08 -21.86
C SER A 27 -53.63 -3.81 -20.76
N ASP A 28 -54.29 -3.23 -19.74
CA ASP A 28 -55.15 -2.04 -19.63
C ASP A 28 -55.40 -1.62 -18.15
N SER A 29 -55.39 -0.30 -17.89
CA SER A 29 -56.35 0.51 -17.10
C SER A 29 -57.07 0.01 -15.81
N GLU A 30 -57.02 0.80 -14.72
CA GLU A 30 -58.17 1.57 -14.17
C GLU A 30 -57.92 2.20 -12.77
N THR A 31 -58.18 3.51 -12.74
CA THR A 31 -58.69 4.48 -11.73
C THR A 31 -59.06 4.15 -10.27
N ASN A 32 -58.98 5.25 -9.48
CA ASN A 32 -59.76 5.70 -8.30
C ASN A 32 -59.30 5.25 -6.89
N ALA A 33 -59.49 6.00 -5.80
CA ALA A 33 -59.74 7.42 -5.47
C ALA A 33 -59.92 7.48 -3.93
N ARG A 34 -59.43 8.55 -3.29
CA ARG A 34 -59.91 9.20 -2.04
C ARG A 34 -59.98 8.43 -0.71
N GLY A 35 -59.45 9.07 0.34
CA GLY A 35 -59.82 8.81 1.74
C GLY A 35 -59.00 9.67 2.72
N SER A 36 -59.65 10.65 3.33
CA SER A 36 -59.08 11.80 4.06
C SER A 36 -59.04 11.61 5.59
N THR A 37 -58.16 12.39 6.26
CA THR A 37 -58.28 12.98 7.63
C THR A 37 -58.22 12.05 8.86
N THR A 38 -57.60 12.37 10.01
CA THR A 38 -57.44 13.66 10.73
C THR A 38 -56.38 13.55 11.85
N ALA A 39 -55.82 14.69 12.24
CA ALA A 39 -54.80 14.91 13.27
C ALA A 39 -55.33 14.98 14.72
N ALA A 40 -54.44 14.86 15.72
CA ALA A 40 -54.46 15.61 16.99
C ALA A 40 -53.13 15.51 17.78
N VAL A 41 -52.72 16.64 18.37
CA VAL A 41 -51.52 17.00 19.17
C VAL A 41 -52.06 17.95 20.28
N PRO A 42 -51.36 18.45 21.33
CA PRO A 42 -50.41 17.94 22.36
C PRO A 42 -50.82 18.31 23.83
N GLY A 43 -49.92 18.12 24.82
CA GLY A 43 -49.83 18.94 26.06
C GLY A 43 -49.14 18.22 27.24
N THR A 44 -47.91 18.54 27.67
CA THR A 44 -47.38 19.61 28.56
C THR A 44 -47.39 19.36 30.09
N THR A 45 -46.16 19.43 30.67
CA THR A 45 -45.69 20.12 31.91
C THR A 45 -45.66 19.49 33.33
N ASN A 46 -44.42 19.53 33.88
CA ASN A 46 -43.92 19.98 35.22
C ASN A 46 -44.17 19.18 36.53
N HIS A 47 -43.09 18.80 37.26
CA HIS A 47 -42.53 19.56 38.42
C HIS A 47 -41.35 18.86 39.15
N ARG A 48 -40.54 19.69 39.84
CA ARG A 48 -39.24 19.53 40.54
C ARG A 48 -39.40 19.19 42.04
N THR A 49 -38.38 18.52 42.64
CA THR A 49 -37.63 18.76 43.94
C THR A 49 -37.12 17.40 44.48
N GLY A 50 -35.83 16.99 44.52
CA GLY A 50 -34.68 17.34 45.43
C GLY A 50 -34.66 16.49 46.72
N PRO A 51 -33.53 16.19 47.45
CA PRO A 51 -32.10 16.00 47.11
C PRO A 51 -31.46 14.70 47.73
N GLY A 52 -30.30 14.25 47.21
CA GLY A 52 -29.23 13.55 47.96
C GLY A 52 -29.19 12.01 47.99
N ALA A 53 -28.18 11.42 47.33
CA ALA A 53 -27.29 10.33 47.81
C ALA A 53 -26.57 9.65 46.62
N ALA A 54 -25.31 9.25 46.85
CA ALA A 54 -24.28 8.82 45.89
C ALA A 54 -24.70 7.77 44.83
N PRO A 55 -24.16 7.81 43.58
CA PRO A 55 -24.37 6.75 42.62
C PRO A 55 -23.33 5.65 42.82
N ASP A 56 -23.82 4.51 43.28
CA ASP A 56 -23.17 3.22 43.16
C ASP A 56 -23.10 2.86 41.67
N SER A 57 -21.91 2.48 41.20
CA SER A 57 -21.61 2.28 39.79
C SER A 57 -22.10 0.91 39.32
N THR A 58 -23.35 0.84 38.86
CA THR A 58 -23.84 -0.27 38.02
C THR A 58 -24.70 0.29 36.89
N VAL A 59 -24.05 0.82 35.85
CA VAL A 59 -24.72 1.02 34.56
C VAL A 59 -24.77 -0.35 33.86
N VAL A 60 -25.86 -1.06 34.10
CA VAL A 60 -26.34 -2.09 33.19
C VAL A 60 -26.67 -1.39 31.87
N SER A 61 -25.81 -1.54 30.87
CA SER A 61 -26.12 -1.18 29.49
C SER A 61 -27.23 -2.10 29.01
N SER A 62 -28.48 -1.67 29.13
CA SER A 62 -29.60 -2.25 28.41
C SER A 62 -29.57 -1.76 26.95
N GLY A 63 -28.51 -2.12 26.23
CA GLY A 63 -28.53 -2.07 24.78
C GLY A 63 -29.42 -3.22 24.29
N LYS A 64 -30.50 -2.92 23.58
CA LYS A 64 -31.19 -3.95 22.79
C LYS A 64 -30.15 -4.57 21.86
N THR A 65 -29.76 -5.81 22.12
CA THR A 65 -28.94 -6.61 21.20
C THR A 65 -29.71 -6.72 19.90
N VAL A 66 -29.26 -6.01 18.87
CA VAL A 66 -29.72 -6.22 17.50
C VAL A 66 -29.40 -7.67 17.18
N PRO A 67 -30.37 -8.49 16.72
CA PRO A 67 -30.08 -9.88 16.35
C PRO A 67 -28.98 -9.88 15.29
N PRO A 68 -28.03 -10.84 15.35
CA PRO A 68 -26.96 -10.92 14.37
C PRO A 68 -27.54 -11.00 12.95
N PRO A 69 -26.86 -10.43 11.94
CA PRO A 69 -27.28 -10.54 10.55
C PRO A 69 -27.55 -12.01 10.17
N THR A 70 -28.62 -12.25 9.43
CA THR A 70 -28.92 -13.59 8.93
C THR A 70 -27.98 -13.93 7.78
N PRO A 71 -27.42 -15.15 7.73
CA PRO A 71 -26.60 -15.57 6.59
C PRO A 71 -27.32 -15.40 5.26
N ASN A 72 -26.60 -14.99 4.22
CA ASN A 72 -27.17 -14.80 2.90
C ASN A 72 -27.53 -16.18 2.33
N PRO A 73 -28.82 -16.46 2.06
CA PRO A 73 -29.25 -17.77 1.58
C PRO A 73 -28.76 -18.07 0.15
N SER A 74 -28.31 -17.06 -0.60
CA SER A 74 -27.79 -17.20 -1.95
C SER A 74 -26.31 -17.59 -2.03
N ASN A 75 -25.58 -17.59 -0.89
CA ASN A 75 -24.18 -17.98 -0.86
C ASN A 75 -24.04 -19.48 -1.18
N SER A 76 -23.27 -19.79 -2.22
CA SER A 76 -22.97 -21.16 -2.65
C SER A 76 -22.04 -21.87 -1.66
N ASP A 77 -21.90 -23.18 -1.78
CA ASP A 77 -20.97 -23.93 -0.92
C ASP A 77 -19.51 -23.51 -1.17
N TRP A 78 -19.14 -23.20 -2.42
CA TRP A 78 -17.84 -22.60 -2.75
C TRP A 78 -17.60 -21.32 -1.93
N VAL A 79 -18.58 -20.41 -1.93
CA VAL A 79 -18.51 -19.13 -1.19
C VAL A 79 -18.38 -19.37 0.31
N LYS A 80 -19.18 -20.28 0.89
CA LYS A 80 -19.13 -20.57 2.33
C LYS A 80 -17.75 -21.02 2.77
N VAL A 81 -17.09 -21.90 2.00
CA VAL A 81 -15.75 -22.37 2.37
C VAL A 81 -14.73 -21.23 2.30
N ARG A 82 -14.83 -20.31 1.32
CA ARG A 82 -13.92 -19.14 1.24
C ARG A 82 -14.14 -18.17 2.39
N LEU A 83 -15.39 -17.92 2.77
CA LEU A 83 -15.73 -17.13 3.96
C LEU A 83 -15.15 -17.78 5.22
N ASP A 84 -15.31 -19.09 5.40
CA ASP A 84 -14.77 -19.82 6.54
C ASP A 84 -13.23 -19.80 6.56
N ALA A 85 -12.56 -19.83 5.40
CA ALA A 85 -11.11 -19.71 5.30
C ALA A 85 -10.61 -18.35 5.82
N VAL A 86 -11.17 -17.23 5.34
CA VAL A 86 -10.75 -15.90 5.81
C VAL A 86 -11.14 -15.66 7.26
N ILE A 87 -12.31 -16.14 7.71
CA ILE A 87 -12.73 -16.04 9.12
C ILE A 87 -11.69 -16.70 10.04
N GLN A 88 -11.19 -17.88 9.66
CA GLN A 88 -10.22 -18.63 10.45
C GLN A 88 -8.81 -18.03 10.38
N LEU A 89 -8.37 -17.58 9.20
CA LEU A 89 -7.04 -16.99 9.01
C LEU A 89 -6.87 -15.66 9.74
N TYR A 90 -7.92 -14.83 9.80
CA TYR A 90 -7.86 -13.48 10.39
C TYR A 90 -8.53 -13.37 11.76
N HIS A 91 -8.98 -14.49 12.36
CA HIS A 91 -9.62 -14.51 13.68
C HIS A 91 -10.74 -13.46 13.85
N ILE A 92 -11.64 -13.42 12.87
CA ILE A 92 -12.75 -12.46 12.84
C ILE A 92 -13.69 -12.69 14.03
N SER A 93 -14.13 -11.60 14.67
CA SER A 93 -15.01 -11.65 15.84
C SER A 93 -16.35 -12.34 15.55
N GLU A 94 -17.07 -12.80 16.56
CA GLU A 94 -18.42 -13.40 16.36
C GLU A 94 -19.38 -12.47 15.60
N SER A 95 -19.32 -11.16 15.88
CA SER A 95 -20.15 -10.18 15.18
C SER A 95 -19.69 -10.00 13.73
N GLY A 96 -18.38 -9.92 13.49
CA GLY A 96 -17.79 -9.85 12.16
C GLY A 96 -18.12 -11.08 11.31
N VAL A 97 -18.08 -12.28 11.90
CA VAL A 97 -18.49 -13.54 11.27
C VAL A 97 -19.94 -13.48 10.82
N ALA A 98 -20.84 -13.00 11.67
CA ALA A 98 -22.25 -12.86 11.32
C ALA A 98 -22.45 -11.88 10.16
N LEU A 99 -21.71 -10.76 10.15
CA LEU A 99 -21.71 -9.81 9.05
C LEU A 99 -21.21 -10.46 7.75
N LEU A 100 -20.01 -11.05 7.75
CA LEU A 100 -19.42 -11.67 6.56
C LEU A 100 -20.33 -12.73 5.94
N ARG A 101 -20.95 -13.56 6.77
CA ARG A 101 -21.90 -14.59 6.31
C ARG A 101 -23.19 -14.01 5.72
N SER A 102 -23.53 -12.77 6.04
CA SER A 102 -24.70 -12.07 5.50
C SER A 102 -24.44 -11.33 4.18
N LEU A 103 -23.18 -11.16 3.79
CA LEU A 103 -22.82 -10.48 2.53
C LEU A 103 -23.15 -11.36 1.30
N ASP A 104 -23.49 -10.70 0.20
CA ASP A 104 -23.67 -11.32 -1.13
C ASP A 104 -22.29 -11.42 -1.82
N LEU A 105 -21.56 -12.49 -1.52
CA LEU A 105 -20.30 -12.81 -2.18
C LEU A 105 -20.56 -13.80 -3.32
N ARG A 106 -19.99 -13.53 -4.50
CA ARG A 106 -20.20 -14.31 -5.71
C ARG A 106 -18.87 -14.78 -6.29
N GLN A 107 -18.84 -16.02 -6.78
CA GLN A 107 -17.74 -16.50 -7.61
C GLN A 107 -17.92 -15.97 -9.03
N MET A 108 -16.90 -15.29 -9.55
CA MET A 108 -16.90 -14.74 -10.90
C MET A 108 -16.37 -15.77 -11.88
N ARG A 109 -17.25 -16.71 -12.25
CA ARG A 109 -16.88 -17.83 -13.12
C ARG A 109 -16.50 -17.33 -14.53
N GLY A 110 -15.37 -17.80 -15.05
CA GLY A 110 -14.81 -17.37 -16.33
C GLY A 110 -14.02 -16.06 -16.26
N GLU A 111 -13.92 -15.43 -15.09
CA GLU A 111 -13.24 -14.15 -14.88
C GLU A 111 -12.24 -14.25 -13.70
N PRO A 112 -11.16 -15.04 -13.83
CA PRO A 112 -10.23 -15.27 -12.71
C PRO A 112 -9.53 -13.99 -12.23
N GLY A 113 -9.48 -12.93 -13.07
CA GLY A 113 -8.93 -11.64 -12.69
C GLY A 113 -9.95 -10.69 -12.05
N PHE A 114 -11.23 -11.04 -12.00
CA PHE A 114 -12.24 -10.16 -11.44
C PHE A 114 -12.17 -10.19 -9.91
N PHE A 115 -11.94 -9.01 -9.35
CA PHE A 115 -12.14 -8.71 -7.95
C PHE A 115 -12.86 -7.35 -7.92
N GLY A 116 -14.00 -7.28 -7.24
CA GLY A 116 -14.76 -6.04 -7.17
C GLY A 116 -15.89 -6.08 -6.16
N SER A 117 -16.20 -4.94 -5.58
CA SER A 117 -17.16 -4.80 -4.49
C SER A 117 -18.02 -3.56 -4.72
N TYR A 118 -19.34 -3.71 -4.52
CA TYR A 118 -20.31 -2.62 -4.70
C TYR A 118 -20.82 -2.09 -3.35
N GLY A 119 -19.98 -2.21 -2.31
CA GLY A 119 -20.27 -1.83 -0.93
C GLY A 119 -21.30 -2.72 -0.24
N LEU A 120 -21.56 -2.45 1.04
CA LEU A 120 -22.38 -3.29 1.92
C LEU A 120 -23.79 -3.65 1.39
N LYS A 121 -24.45 -2.72 0.69
CA LYS A 121 -25.79 -2.95 0.13
C LYS A 121 -25.76 -3.62 -1.25
N GLY A 122 -24.56 -3.78 -1.81
CA GLY A 122 -24.31 -4.43 -3.09
C GLY A 122 -23.86 -5.87 -2.93
N TRP A 123 -23.12 -6.34 -3.93
CA TRP A 123 -22.47 -7.65 -3.93
C TRP A 123 -20.95 -7.47 -4.06
N ALA A 124 -20.20 -8.49 -3.68
CA ALA A 124 -18.77 -8.60 -3.94
C ALA A 124 -18.51 -9.80 -4.84
N GLY A 125 -17.55 -9.67 -5.75
CA GLY A 125 -17.16 -10.69 -6.70
C GLY A 125 -15.70 -11.07 -6.53
N VAL A 126 -15.42 -12.37 -6.55
CA VAL A 126 -14.06 -12.91 -6.49
C VAL A 126 -13.88 -13.97 -7.59
N GLY A 127 -12.82 -13.82 -8.39
CA GLY A 127 -12.50 -14.74 -9.48
C GLY A 127 -11.79 -16.01 -9.01
N GLU A 128 -11.08 -15.95 -7.88
CA GLU A 128 -10.27 -17.05 -7.37
C GLU A 128 -10.38 -17.28 -5.86
N ALA A 129 -10.12 -18.52 -5.46
CA ALA A 129 -9.87 -18.97 -4.10
C ALA A 129 -8.52 -18.46 -3.56
N LYS A 130 -8.38 -17.13 -3.44
CA LYS A 130 -7.17 -16.45 -2.96
C LYS A 130 -7.51 -15.61 -1.71
N PRO A 131 -7.14 -16.05 -0.49
CA PRO A 131 -7.58 -15.42 0.76
C PRO A 131 -7.37 -13.91 0.85
N ILE A 132 -6.21 -13.41 0.39
CA ILE A 132 -5.93 -11.96 0.33
C ILE A 132 -6.94 -11.20 -0.55
N GLY A 133 -7.25 -11.70 -1.75
CA GLY A 133 -8.23 -11.07 -2.63
C GLY A 133 -9.65 -11.18 -2.09
N VAL A 134 -9.99 -12.30 -1.45
CA VAL A 134 -11.32 -12.47 -0.82
C VAL A 134 -11.52 -11.48 0.32
N ILE A 135 -10.56 -11.33 1.24
CA ILE A 135 -10.72 -10.40 2.37
C ILE A 135 -10.71 -8.94 1.93
N HIS A 136 -9.95 -8.60 0.89
CA HIS A 136 -9.93 -7.26 0.30
C HIS A 136 -11.33 -6.84 -0.15
N GLU A 137 -11.99 -7.66 -0.96
CA GLU A 137 -13.34 -7.36 -1.48
C GLU A 137 -14.42 -7.33 -0.41
N LEU A 138 -14.29 -8.21 0.60
CA LEU A 138 -15.19 -8.23 1.75
C LEU A 138 -15.03 -6.99 2.64
N SER A 139 -13.82 -6.43 2.72
CA SER A 139 -13.56 -5.22 3.50
C SER A 139 -14.19 -3.98 2.86
N HIS A 140 -14.24 -3.88 1.53
CA HIS A 140 -15.07 -2.86 0.86
C HIS A 140 -16.57 -2.98 1.20
N SER A 141 -17.04 -4.21 1.38
CA SER A 141 -18.42 -4.51 1.76
C SER A 141 -18.71 -4.37 3.26
N TYR A 142 -17.69 -4.07 4.08
CA TYR A 142 -17.83 -3.89 5.52
C TYR A 142 -18.61 -2.62 5.90
N TRP A 143 -18.41 -1.53 5.15
CA TRP A 143 -18.81 -0.19 5.54
C TRP A 143 -20.32 -0.04 5.72
N GLY A 144 -20.74 0.27 6.96
CA GLY A 144 -22.14 0.34 7.37
C GLY A 144 -22.66 -0.91 8.09
N GLY A 145 -21.86 -1.98 8.20
CA GLY A 145 -22.23 -3.20 8.91
C GLY A 145 -22.31 -3.01 10.42
N PHE A 146 -21.60 -2.01 10.95
CA PHE A 146 -21.61 -1.63 12.36
C PHE A 146 -21.70 -0.12 12.57
N PRO A 147 -22.28 0.35 13.68
CA PRO A 147 -22.14 1.75 14.09
C PRO A 147 -20.71 2.05 14.51
N VAL A 148 -20.26 3.29 14.32
CA VAL A 148 -18.95 3.75 14.80
C VAL A 148 -18.99 3.88 16.33
N GLU A 149 -18.06 3.21 17.02
CA GLU A 149 -18.04 3.18 18.48
C GLU A 149 -17.80 4.57 19.06
N GLY A 150 -18.59 4.93 20.08
CA GLY A 150 -18.58 6.29 20.65
C GLY A 150 -19.32 7.35 19.82
N PHE A 151 -19.76 7.04 18.59
CA PHE A 151 -20.43 7.98 17.68
C PHE A 151 -21.75 7.42 17.11
N PRO A 152 -22.77 7.11 17.95
CA PRO A 152 -24.01 6.47 17.49
C PRO A 152 -24.86 7.32 16.54
N GLY A 153 -24.58 8.62 16.41
CA GLY A 153 -25.27 9.53 15.48
C GLY A 153 -24.63 9.63 14.09
N LEU A 154 -23.49 8.96 13.87
CA LEU A 154 -22.77 9.02 12.60
C LEU A 154 -23.36 8.00 11.62
N SER A 155 -23.80 8.47 10.45
CA SER A 155 -24.49 7.64 9.44
C SER A 155 -23.54 7.19 8.34
N PHE A 156 -23.69 5.93 7.91
CA PHE A 156 -23.07 5.39 6.69
C PHE A 156 -23.95 5.59 5.44
N GLU A 157 -25.11 6.24 5.58
CA GLU A 157 -25.95 6.58 4.42
C GLU A 157 -25.35 7.76 3.65
N THR A 158 -25.18 7.56 2.34
CA THR A 158 -24.73 8.59 1.42
C THR A 158 -25.83 9.64 1.21
N PRO A 159 -25.53 10.95 1.33
CA PRO A 159 -26.45 12.02 0.93
C PRO A 159 -26.84 11.88 -0.56
N GLN A 160 -27.93 12.51 -1.01
CA GLN A 160 -28.27 12.48 -2.45
C GLN A 160 -27.18 13.18 -3.28
N GLY A 161 -26.35 12.40 -3.99
CA GLY A 161 -25.24 12.86 -4.82
C GLY A 161 -24.03 11.92 -4.75
N PRO A 162 -22.92 12.24 -5.44
CA PRO A 162 -21.70 11.43 -5.46
C PRO A 162 -20.80 11.61 -4.22
N GLY A 163 -21.34 12.12 -3.11
CA GLY A 163 -20.56 12.39 -1.90
C GLY A 163 -20.28 11.13 -1.08
N LEU A 164 -19.40 11.25 -0.09
CA LEU A 164 -19.22 10.22 0.94
C LEU A 164 -20.33 10.32 2.00
N SER A 165 -20.54 9.24 2.75
CA SER A 165 -21.36 9.31 3.96
C SER A 165 -20.63 10.06 5.08
N PRO A 166 -21.33 10.70 6.04
CA PRO A 166 -20.67 11.35 7.18
C PRO A 166 -19.72 10.44 7.97
N ALA A 167 -19.99 9.13 8.02
CA ALA A 167 -19.11 8.17 8.64
C ALA A 167 -17.81 7.94 7.84
N MET A 168 -17.90 7.85 6.52
CA MET A 168 -16.73 7.73 5.64
C MET A 168 -15.89 9.01 5.63
N GLU A 169 -16.51 10.19 5.59
CA GLU A 169 -15.79 11.48 5.70
C GLU A 169 -14.98 11.56 7.00
N ARG A 170 -15.58 11.10 8.11
CA ARG A 170 -14.88 11.05 9.40
C ARG A 170 -13.78 9.98 9.40
N TYR A 171 -13.99 8.82 8.78
CA TYR A 171 -12.97 7.79 8.65
C TYR A 171 -11.75 8.32 7.90
N HIS A 172 -11.96 8.98 6.76
CA HIS A 172 -10.90 9.64 5.98
C HIS A 172 -10.18 10.71 6.80
N SER A 173 -10.91 11.55 7.53
CA SER A 173 -10.29 12.53 8.43
C SER A 173 -9.44 11.89 9.52
N ASP A 174 -9.87 10.76 10.08
CA ASP A 174 -9.15 10.03 11.12
C ASP A 174 -7.93 9.28 10.56
N ILE A 175 -7.96 8.86 9.28
CA ILE A 175 -6.79 8.35 8.54
C ILE A 175 -5.74 9.46 8.39
N LEU A 176 -6.13 10.66 7.96
CA LEU A 176 -5.20 11.79 7.83
C LEU A 176 -4.60 12.17 9.18
N ALA A 177 -5.41 12.12 10.24
CA ALA A 177 -4.93 12.32 11.61
C ALA A 177 -3.91 11.24 12.01
N PHE A 178 -4.10 9.97 11.65
CA PHE A 178 -3.12 8.90 11.88
C PHE A 178 -1.78 9.17 11.19
N MET A 179 -1.82 9.63 9.93
CA MET A 179 -0.60 9.92 9.15
C MET A 179 0.23 11.09 9.73
N ALA A 180 -0.45 12.06 10.35
CA ALA A 180 0.14 13.25 10.97
C ALA A 180 0.59 13.06 12.43
N GLN A 181 0.43 11.86 13.01
CA GLN A 181 0.85 11.61 14.39
C GLN A 181 2.38 11.50 14.56
N PRO A 182 2.90 11.82 15.76
CA PRO A 182 4.27 11.49 16.15
C PRO A 182 4.62 10.02 15.89
N PRO A 183 5.88 9.71 15.54
CA PRO A 183 6.35 8.34 15.51
C PRO A 183 6.15 7.63 16.86
N ASP A 184 5.57 6.45 16.82
CA ASP A 184 5.25 5.59 17.96
C ASP A 184 5.33 4.12 17.49
N ASP A 185 4.72 3.20 18.23
CA ASP A 185 4.67 1.78 17.91
C ASP A 185 4.02 1.48 16.54
N TYR A 186 3.21 2.37 15.98
CA TYR A 186 2.54 2.19 14.68
C TYR A 186 3.34 2.76 13.50
N GLU A 187 4.56 3.25 13.73
CA GLU A 187 5.38 3.87 12.68
C GLU A 187 5.70 2.90 11.53
N VAL A 188 5.90 1.61 11.82
CA VAL A 188 6.08 0.56 10.79
C VAL A 188 4.92 0.57 9.78
N PHE A 189 3.68 0.71 10.28
CA PHE A 189 2.49 0.72 9.44
C PHE A 189 2.32 2.06 8.71
N ARG A 190 2.63 3.19 9.35
CA ARG A 190 2.65 4.50 8.65
C ARG A 190 3.68 4.54 7.54
N GLU A 191 4.89 3.99 7.75
CA GLU A 191 5.93 3.95 6.72
C GLU A 191 5.45 3.18 5.49
N ARG A 192 4.75 2.05 5.67
CA ARG A 192 4.09 1.37 4.55
C ARG A 192 3.13 2.28 3.80
N MET A 193 2.30 3.05 4.51
CA MET A 193 1.34 3.96 3.89
C MET A 193 2.02 5.12 3.14
N ARG A 194 3.14 5.64 3.67
CA ARG A 194 3.94 6.70 3.02
C ARG A 194 4.66 6.20 1.76
N ASN A 195 4.96 4.91 1.70
CA ASN A 195 5.63 4.27 0.57
C ASN A 195 4.65 3.76 -0.50
N LEU A 196 3.34 4.02 -0.36
CA LEU A 196 2.37 3.69 -1.40
C LEU A 196 2.66 4.51 -2.67
N PRO A 197 2.53 3.91 -3.87
CA PRO A 197 2.76 4.64 -5.11
C PRO A 197 1.86 5.88 -5.23
N GLN A 198 2.46 7.00 -5.65
CA GLN A 198 1.76 8.27 -5.95
C GLN A 198 0.98 8.89 -4.79
N VAL A 199 1.13 8.38 -3.56
CA VAL A 199 0.44 8.92 -2.40
C VAL A 199 0.93 10.33 -2.09
N SER A 200 -0.01 11.26 -1.95
CA SER A 200 0.25 12.65 -1.55
C SER A 200 -1.03 13.30 -1.06
N SER A 201 -0.93 14.52 -0.53
CA SER A 201 -2.07 15.36 -0.23
C SER A 201 -2.90 15.75 -1.46
N GLU A 202 -2.32 15.68 -2.67
CA GLU A 202 -3.02 15.90 -3.94
C GLU A 202 -3.66 14.60 -4.48
N ASN A 203 -3.15 13.43 -4.07
CA ASN A 203 -3.70 12.11 -4.42
C ASN A 203 -3.79 11.19 -3.20
N LEU A 204 -4.95 11.20 -2.55
CA LEU A 204 -5.26 10.42 -1.34
C LEU A 204 -5.84 9.03 -1.65
N GLU A 205 -6.14 8.72 -2.91
CA GLU A 205 -6.82 7.48 -3.30
C GLU A 205 -6.04 6.24 -2.86
N PRO A 206 -4.71 6.13 -3.07
CA PRO A 206 -3.97 4.94 -2.65
C PRO A 206 -4.04 4.71 -1.14
N LEU A 207 -3.98 5.79 -0.36
CA LEU A 207 -4.04 5.75 1.10
C LEU A 207 -5.43 5.30 1.60
N PHE A 208 -6.48 5.93 1.08
CA PHE A 208 -7.85 5.62 1.51
C PHE A 208 -8.25 4.22 1.06
N HIS A 209 -7.97 3.85 -0.19
CA HIS A 209 -8.24 2.52 -0.70
C HIS A 209 -7.56 1.44 0.16
N ASN A 210 -6.27 1.61 0.48
CA ASN A 210 -5.55 0.64 1.29
C ASN A 210 -6.15 0.51 2.70
N LEU A 211 -6.43 1.62 3.39
CA LEU A 211 -6.98 1.56 4.74
C LEU A 211 -8.47 1.17 4.77
N GLU A 212 -9.17 1.20 3.64
CA GLU A 212 -10.52 0.67 3.50
C GLU A 212 -10.56 -0.84 3.23
N ALA A 213 -9.71 -1.31 2.32
CA ALA A 213 -9.76 -2.67 1.80
C ALA A 213 -8.79 -3.63 2.51
N ASP A 214 -7.62 -3.12 2.88
CA ASP A 214 -6.49 -3.92 3.30
C ASP A 214 -6.20 -3.81 4.80
N MET A 215 -7.02 -3.13 5.60
CA MET A 215 -6.79 -3.02 7.05
C MET A 215 -6.66 -4.40 7.72
N VAL A 216 -7.57 -5.33 7.39
CA VAL A 216 -7.58 -6.69 7.96
C VAL A 216 -6.33 -7.45 7.55
N TYR A 217 -5.98 -7.41 6.27
CA TYR A 217 -4.79 -8.04 5.71
C TYR A 217 -3.49 -7.45 6.26
N GLY A 218 -3.40 -6.11 6.27
CA GLY A 218 -2.25 -5.34 6.72
C GLY A 218 -2.00 -5.44 8.21
N THR A 219 -3.01 -5.74 9.02
CA THR A 219 -2.88 -5.98 10.48
C THR A 219 -2.96 -7.45 10.86
N GLY A 220 -3.08 -8.37 9.89
CA GLY A 220 -3.27 -9.80 10.15
C GLY A 220 -4.52 -10.12 10.98
N GLY A 221 -5.56 -9.29 10.88
CA GLY A 221 -6.80 -9.41 11.65
C GLY A 221 -6.67 -9.03 13.13
N ASN A 222 -5.55 -8.46 13.55
CA ASN A 222 -5.29 -8.13 14.94
C ASN A 222 -5.65 -6.66 15.26
N LEU A 223 -6.68 -6.46 16.09
CA LEU A 223 -7.13 -5.13 16.52
C LEU A 223 -6.08 -4.34 17.29
N ALA A 224 -5.14 -4.99 18.00
CA ALA A 224 -4.05 -4.31 18.68
C ALA A 224 -3.08 -3.63 17.71
N LEU A 225 -2.97 -4.14 16.48
CA LEU A 225 -2.15 -3.55 15.42
C LEU A 225 -2.88 -2.43 14.65
N VAL A 226 -4.20 -2.31 14.81
CA VAL A 226 -4.99 -1.18 14.29
C VAL A 226 -4.68 0.08 15.10
N PRO A 227 -4.31 1.21 14.46
CA PRO A 227 -4.02 2.46 15.16
C PRO A 227 -5.17 2.93 16.05
N PRO A 228 -4.93 3.48 17.25
CA PRO A 228 -5.97 3.86 18.21
C PRO A 228 -7.10 4.69 17.60
N VAL A 229 -6.74 5.68 16.77
CA VAL A 229 -7.70 6.55 16.08
C VAL A 229 -8.65 5.78 15.15
N LEU A 230 -8.25 4.63 14.62
CA LEU A 230 -9.06 3.82 13.70
C LEU A 230 -9.79 2.67 14.41
N ARG A 231 -9.42 2.28 15.64
CA ARG A 231 -9.99 1.11 16.33
C ARG A 231 -11.51 1.15 16.47
N LYS A 232 -12.11 2.33 16.67
CA LYS A 232 -13.57 2.52 16.78
C LYS A 232 -14.37 2.11 15.54
N TYR A 233 -13.71 1.95 14.40
CA TYR A 233 -14.32 1.46 13.16
C TYR A 233 -14.23 -0.06 13.03
N TRP A 234 -13.28 -0.70 13.70
CA TRP A 234 -12.92 -2.11 13.50
C TRP A 234 -13.17 -2.99 14.74
N GLY A 235 -13.38 -2.40 15.92
CA GLY A 235 -13.49 -3.12 17.21
C GLY A 235 -14.67 -4.09 17.34
N ARG A 236 -15.67 -4.00 16.46
CA ARG A 236 -16.75 -4.99 16.34
C ARG A 236 -16.46 -6.09 15.33
N PHE A 237 -15.51 -5.88 14.44
CA PHE A 237 -15.16 -6.80 13.37
C PHE A 237 -13.96 -7.68 13.74
N LEU A 238 -12.95 -7.09 14.39
CA LEU A 238 -11.70 -7.74 14.78
C LEU A 238 -11.64 -7.98 16.30
N GLU A 239 -10.83 -8.94 16.71
CA GLU A 239 -10.45 -9.18 18.10
C GLU A 239 -9.02 -8.68 18.37
N GLU A 240 -8.63 -8.52 19.64
CA GLU A 240 -7.28 -8.03 20.05
C GLU A 240 -6.11 -8.94 19.61
N GLY A 241 -6.40 -10.10 19.00
CA GLY A 241 -5.39 -11.00 18.42
C GLY A 241 -4.35 -11.52 19.42
N ASP A 242 -3.27 -12.06 18.87
CA ASP A 242 -2.19 -12.71 19.63
C ASP A 242 -0.95 -11.81 19.85
N PHE A 243 -0.82 -10.71 19.10
CA PHE A 243 0.25 -9.72 19.26
C PHE A 243 -0.25 -8.48 19.98
N ALA A 244 0.53 -7.94 20.91
CA ALA A 244 0.20 -6.70 21.60
C ALA A 244 0.77 -5.46 20.90
N SER A 245 1.77 -5.61 20.03
CA SER A 245 2.44 -4.48 19.35
C SER A 245 3.04 -4.84 17.99
N TRP A 246 3.33 -3.82 17.19
CA TRP A 246 4.04 -3.95 15.91
C TRP A 246 5.46 -4.53 16.07
N TYR A 247 6.16 -4.20 17.15
CA TYR A 247 7.50 -4.76 17.40
C TYR A 247 7.47 -6.27 17.59
N GLU A 248 6.45 -6.80 18.28
CA GLU A 248 6.31 -8.25 18.48
C GLU A 248 6.05 -8.98 17.16
N VAL A 249 5.15 -8.46 16.32
CA VAL A 249 4.83 -9.08 15.03
C VAL A 249 5.99 -8.96 14.03
N VAL A 250 6.71 -7.83 14.02
CA VAL A 250 7.90 -7.67 13.17
C VAL A 250 9.00 -8.64 13.60
N ALA A 251 9.27 -8.73 14.91
CA ALA A 251 10.23 -9.69 15.45
C ALA A 251 9.85 -11.12 15.07
N TRP A 252 8.57 -11.49 15.18
CA TRP A 252 8.05 -12.78 14.77
C TRP A 252 8.28 -13.05 13.27
N PHE A 253 7.84 -12.15 12.39
CA PHE A 253 7.88 -12.33 10.94
C PHE A 253 9.31 -12.44 10.40
N GLN A 254 10.24 -11.63 10.95
CA GLN A 254 11.65 -11.69 10.57
C GLN A 254 12.34 -12.97 11.04
N ASN A 255 11.88 -13.61 12.12
CA ASN A 255 12.43 -14.86 12.64
C ASN A 255 11.81 -16.13 12.01
N LEU A 256 10.79 -16.00 11.15
CA LEU A 256 10.27 -17.12 10.36
C LEU A 256 11.34 -17.69 9.43
N THR A 257 11.26 -19.00 9.16
CA THR A 257 12.02 -19.61 8.06
C THR A 257 11.58 -19.01 6.73
N ALA A 258 12.40 -19.14 5.68
CA ALA A 258 12.02 -18.65 4.35
C ALA A 258 10.69 -19.29 3.86
N GLU A 259 10.49 -20.59 4.13
CA GLU A 259 9.26 -21.31 3.82
C GLU A 259 8.07 -20.77 4.61
N ASP A 260 8.21 -20.61 5.93
CA ASP A 260 7.12 -20.10 6.77
C ASP A 260 6.76 -18.66 6.42
N ARG A 261 7.76 -17.83 6.08
CA ARG A 261 7.52 -16.46 5.64
C ARG A 261 6.78 -16.41 4.31
N GLU A 262 7.13 -17.29 3.37
CA GLU A 262 6.40 -17.43 2.11
C GLU A 262 4.94 -17.85 2.36
N ILE A 263 4.70 -18.78 3.29
CA ILE A 263 3.35 -19.21 3.65
C ILE A 263 2.57 -18.07 4.31
N ALA A 264 3.18 -17.35 5.26
CA ALA A 264 2.60 -16.19 5.92
C ALA A 264 2.19 -15.11 4.89
N GLY A 265 3.06 -14.80 3.93
CA GLY A 265 2.78 -13.82 2.86
C GLY A 265 1.65 -14.21 1.90
N LYS A 266 1.10 -15.43 1.97
CA LYS A 266 -0.09 -15.81 1.17
C LYS A 266 -1.38 -15.18 1.70
N TYR A 267 -1.40 -14.72 2.95
CA TYR A 267 -2.56 -14.14 3.60
C TYR A 267 -2.25 -12.98 4.56
N LEU A 268 -0.99 -12.71 4.88
CA LEU A 268 -0.57 -11.54 5.64
C LEU A 268 0.15 -10.56 4.72
N GLY A 269 0.14 -9.28 5.05
CA GLY A 269 0.78 -8.23 4.24
C GLY A 269 2.08 -7.69 4.79
N PHE A 270 2.78 -8.48 5.59
CA PHE A 270 4.00 -8.02 6.27
C PHE A 270 5.23 -8.03 5.35
N GLU A 271 5.19 -8.76 4.25
CA GLU A 271 6.19 -8.73 3.17
C GLU A 271 6.26 -7.37 2.46
N HIS A 272 5.21 -6.55 2.58
CA HIS A 272 5.17 -5.20 2.01
C HIS A 272 5.68 -4.12 2.99
N LEU A 273 6.12 -4.50 4.18
CA LEU A 273 6.72 -3.57 5.15
C LEU A 273 8.22 -3.40 4.86
N ASP A 274 8.73 -2.18 5.00
CA ASP A 274 10.18 -1.95 5.03
C ASP A 274 10.74 -2.28 6.43
N LEU A 275 11.21 -3.51 6.59
CA LEU A 275 11.68 -4.01 7.88
C LEU A 275 13.20 -3.86 8.08
N ARG A 276 13.94 -3.27 7.13
CA ARG A 276 15.42 -3.20 7.15
C ARG A 276 15.98 -2.48 8.38
N ARG A 277 15.22 -1.55 8.96
CA ARG A 277 15.59 -0.80 10.18
C ARG A 277 15.26 -1.53 11.48
N TYR A 278 14.51 -2.62 11.42
CA TYR A 278 13.98 -3.35 12.57
C TYR A 278 14.71 -4.67 12.84
N ASP A 279 15.83 -4.90 12.14
CA ASP A 279 16.67 -6.07 12.33
C ASP A 279 17.16 -6.19 13.78
N GLY A 280 17.14 -7.42 14.30
CA GLY A 280 17.67 -7.73 15.63
C GLY A 280 16.69 -7.51 16.79
N LEU A 281 15.41 -7.22 16.51
CA LEU A 281 14.35 -7.25 17.52
C LEU A 281 14.30 -8.64 18.21
N ALA A 282 14.32 -8.63 19.54
CA ALA A 282 14.23 -9.86 20.32
C ALA A 282 12.80 -10.42 20.30
N THR A 283 12.66 -11.71 20.01
CA THR A 283 11.37 -12.41 20.07
C THR A 283 10.95 -12.63 21.52
N SER A 284 9.76 -12.16 21.92
CA SER A 284 9.17 -12.41 23.25
C SER A 284 8.37 -13.72 23.36
N GLY A 285 8.16 -14.46 22.26
CA GLY A 285 7.23 -15.60 22.19
C GLY A 285 7.57 -16.65 21.12
N GLY A 286 6.93 -17.83 21.20
CA GLY A 286 7.33 -19.05 20.47
C GLY A 286 7.06 -19.07 18.96
N LEU A 287 7.98 -19.69 18.20
CA LEU A 287 7.99 -19.85 16.74
C LEU A 287 6.81 -20.71 16.23
N GLY A 288 6.02 -20.16 15.30
CA GLY A 288 4.92 -20.79 14.55
C GLY A 288 4.23 -19.80 13.57
N LEU A 289 3.51 -20.27 12.55
CA LEU A 289 2.74 -19.47 11.57
C LEU A 289 1.56 -18.66 12.17
N LEU A 290 1.05 -19.08 13.33
CA LEU A 290 0.10 -18.32 14.14
C LEU A 290 0.69 -18.10 15.55
N PRO A 291 0.70 -16.86 16.07
CA PRO A 291 1.35 -16.57 17.35
C PRO A 291 0.47 -17.06 18.50
N SER A 292 1.10 -17.42 19.63
CA SER A 292 0.41 -17.33 20.92
C SER A 292 1.42 -17.27 22.06
N ASP A 293 1.22 -16.34 22.98
CA ASP A 293 1.91 -16.32 24.27
C ASP A 293 1.06 -16.96 25.39
N LYS A 294 -0.20 -17.31 25.09
CA LYS A 294 -1.17 -17.82 26.07
C LYS A 294 -1.57 -19.29 25.90
N ALA A 295 -1.12 -19.93 24.83
CA ALA A 295 -1.48 -21.32 24.55
C ALA A 295 -0.27 -22.24 24.77
N ASP A 296 -0.52 -23.48 25.20
CA ASP A 296 0.53 -24.49 25.32
C ASP A 296 1.16 -24.74 23.92
N LYS A 297 2.37 -25.30 23.87
CA LYS A 297 3.05 -25.60 22.58
C LYS A 297 2.19 -26.41 21.60
N ALA A 298 1.25 -27.20 22.11
CA ALA A 298 0.33 -28.01 21.31
C ALA A 298 -0.66 -27.15 20.51
N ASP A 299 -1.25 -26.12 21.13
CA ASP A 299 -2.25 -25.25 20.50
C ASP A 299 -1.63 -24.37 19.38
N ARG A 300 -0.35 -23.99 19.52
CA ARG A 300 0.41 -23.29 18.45
C ARG A 300 0.63 -24.17 17.23
N ALA A 301 1.09 -25.40 17.44
CA ALA A 301 1.30 -26.35 16.35
C ALA A 301 -0.03 -26.69 15.64
N GLU A 302 -1.13 -26.79 16.38
CA GLU A 302 -2.47 -27.02 15.82
C GLU A 302 -2.94 -25.84 14.96
N ARG A 303 -2.71 -24.62 15.40
CA ARG A 303 -3.02 -23.41 14.63
C ARG A 303 -2.17 -23.29 13.36
N ASP A 304 -0.87 -23.58 13.43
CA ASP A 304 0.00 -23.60 12.25
C ASP A 304 -0.44 -24.63 11.22
N LEU A 305 -0.78 -25.83 11.69
CA LEU A 305 -1.34 -26.89 10.86
C LEU A 305 -2.66 -26.46 10.23
N LEU A 306 -3.54 -25.80 11.00
CA LEU A 306 -4.80 -25.27 10.48
C LEU A 306 -4.57 -24.24 9.36
N ALA A 307 -3.67 -23.28 9.54
CA ALA A 307 -3.35 -22.30 8.51
C ALA A 307 -2.79 -22.97 7.24
N ARG A 308 -1.88 -23.93 7.40
CA ARG A 308 -1.33 -24.73 6.29
C ARG A 308 -2.39 -25.56 5.58
N ASP A 309 -3.33 -26.16 6.32
CA ASP A 309 -4.42 -26.96 5.78
C ASP A 309 -5.42 -26.09 5.02
N ILE A 310 -5.80 -24.93 5.56
CA ILE A 310 -6.65 -23.95 4.88
C ILE A 310 -5.98 -23.51 3.57
N LEU A 311 -4.73 -23.05 3.63
CA LEU A 311 -4.01 -22.59 2.44
C LEU A 311 -3.82 -23.70 1.42
N THR A 312 -3.55 -24.93 1.85
CA THR A 312 -3.50 -26.09 0.95
C THR A 312 -4.84 -26.36 0.29
N GLY A 313 -5.95 -26.19 1.02
CA GLY A 313 -7.30 -26.28 0.47
C GLY A 313 -7.61 -25.17 -0.56
N GLU A 314 -7.19 -23.94 -0.29
CA GLU A 314 -7.29 -22.79 -1.21
C GLU A 314 -6.44 -23.00 -2.48
N GLU A 315 -5.20 -23.45 -2.34
CA GLU A 315 -4.31 -23.81 -3.44
C GLU A 315 -4.92 -24.90 -4.35
N LYS A 316 -5.42 -25.99 -3.75
CA LYS A 316 -6.12 -27.06 -4.49
C LYS A 316 -7.39 -26.53 -5.15
N GLN A 317 -8.17 -25.69 -4.47
CA GLN A 317 -9.36 -25.10 -5.07
C GLN A 317 -9.01 -24.24 -6.30
N ARG A 318 -7.91 -23.50 -6.29
CA ARG A 318 -7.47 -22.74 -7.48
C ARG A 318 -7.08 -23.64 -8.67
N LEU A 319 -6.49 -24.80 -8.42
CA LEU A 319 -6.26 -25.81 -9.47
C LEU A 319 -7.58 -26.43 -9.97
N PHE A 320 -8.51 -26.72 -9.06
CA PHE A 320 -9.85 -27.19 -9.42
C PHE A 320 -10.59 -26.14 -10.27
N ASP A 321 -10.58 -24.87 -9.86
CA ASP A 321 -11.25 -23.78 -10.55
C ASP A 321 -10.68 -23.58 -11.96
N LEU A 322 -9.36 -23.72 -12.15
CA LEU A 322 -8.75 -23.77 -13.48
C LEU A 322 -9.35 -24.90 -14.32
N ALA A 323 -9.40 -26.12 -13.80
CA ALA A 323 -9.88 -27.29 -14.55
C ALA A 323 -11.38 -27.23 -14.88
N ASP A 324 -12.19 -26.79 -13.92
CA ASP A 324 -13.64 -26.68 -14.04
C ASP A 324 -14.07 -25.54 -14.98
N GLN A 325 -13.26 -24.48 -15.08
CA GLN A 325 -13.59 -23.29 -15.84
C GLN A 325 -12.76 -23.14 -17.13
N PHE A 326 -11.83 -24.05 -17.41
CA PHE A 326 -10.88 -23.92 -18.53
C PHE A 326 -11.57 -23.61 -19.86
N ASP A 327 -12.65 -24.33 -20.20
CA ASP A 327 -13.37 -24.13 -21.45
C ASP A 327 -14.09 -22.76 -21.52
N LEU A 328 -14.42 -22.13 -20.37
CA LEU A 328 -14.95 -20.76 -20.32
C LEU A 328 -13.87 -19.70 -20.60
N LEU A 329 -12.61 -20.03 -20.35
CA LEU A 329 -11.46 -19.15 -20.56
C LEU A 329 -10.93 -19.23 -22.00
N LEU A 330 -11.45 -20.15 -22.82
CA LEU A 330 -11.12 -20.25 -24.24
C LEU A 330 -11.86 -19.18 -25.05
N GLY A 331 -11.22 -18.66 -26.09
CA GLY A 331 -11.86 -17.75 -27.04
C GLY A 331 -10.88 -17.01 -27.95
N ASP A 332 -11.43 -16.11 -28.75
CA ASP A 332 -10.66 -15.26 -29.67
C ASP A 332 -9.87 -14.17 -28.90
N PRO A 333 -8.74 -13.68 -29.47
CA PRO A 333 -8.00 -12.53 -28.94
C PRO A 333 -8.92 -11.34 -28.62
N ARG A 334 -8.64 -10.64 -27.52
CA ARG A 334 -9.29 -9.36 -27.18
C ARG A 334 -8.25 -8.27 -26.98
N ASP A 335 -8.58 -7.05 -27.40
CA ASP A 335 -7.68 -5.90 -27.30
C ASP A 335 -7.30 -5.55 -25.84
N GLU A 336 -8.19 -5.87 -24.89
CA GLU A 336 -8.08 -5.51 -23.46
C GLU A 336 -7.32 -6.54 -22.59
N GLU A 337 -6.77 -7.60 -23.17
CA GLU A 337 -6.12 -8.64 -22.38
C GLU A 337 -4.78 -8.21 -21.79
N LYS A 338 -4.72 -8.20 -20.46
CA LYS A 338 -3.51 -7.91 -19.70
C LYS A 338 -2.61 -9.13 -19.65
N PHE A 339 -1.55 -9.12 -20.44
CA PHE A 339 -0.62 -10.23 -20.54
C PHE A 339 0.01 -10.60 -19.19
N GLU A 340 0.44 -9.62 -18.41
CA GLU A 340 1.06 -9.85 -17.10
C GLU A 340 0.12 -10.54 -16.11
N PHE A 341 -1.19 -10.23 -16.16
CA PHE A 341 -2.18 -10.97 -15.38
C PHE A 341 -2.18 -12.46 -15.75
N TRP A 342 -2.28 -12.80 -17.04
CA TRP A 342 -2.38 -14.18 -17.50
C TRP A 342 -1.10 -14.98 -17.31
N ARG A 343 0.06 -14.34 -17.54
CA ARG A 343 1.37 -14.89 -17.19
C ARG A 343 1.44 -15.20 -15.69
N GLY A 344 1.08 -14.25 -14.83
CA GLY A 344 1.05 -14.43 -13.38
C GLY A 344 0.11 -15.54 -12.95
N TYR A 345 -1.12 -15.54 -13.47
CA TYR A 345 -2.14 -16.55 -13.22
C TYR A 345 -1.65 -17.95 -13.61
N LEU A 346 -1.12 -18.15 -14.83
CA LEU A 346 -0.69 -19.46 -15.29
C LEU A 346 0.61 -19.94 -14.60
N ARG A 347 1.54 -19.04 -14.27
CA ARG A 347 2.73 -19.37 -13.47
C ARG A 347 2.33 -19.83 -12.06
N ASP A 348 1.40 -19.12 -11.42
CA ASP A 348 0.81 -19.55 -10.15
C ASP A 348 0.24 -20.98 -10.30
N LYS A 349 -0.56 -21.27 -11.32
CA LYS A 349 -1.12 -22.62 -11.52
C LYS A 349 -0.06 -23.69 -11.76
N ARG A 350 1.00 -23.41 -12.51
CA ARG A 350 2.15 -24.33 -12.66
C ARG A 350 2.83 -24.59 -11.32
N ASP A 351 3.09 -23.54 -10.54
CA ASP A 351 3.79 -23.67 -9.26
C ASP A 351 2.92 -24.44 -8.24
N LEU A 352 1.61 -24.22 -8.24
CA LEU A 352 0.65 -25.01 -7.48
C LEU A 352 0.62 -26.48 -7.94
N HIS A 353 0.66 -26.74 -9.25
CA HIS A 353 0.74 -28.11 -9.78
C HIS A 353 2.05 -28.79 -9.34
N ARG A 354 3.19 -28.10 -9.40
CA ARG A 354 4.47 -28.63 -8.89
C ARG A 354 4.37 -29.01 -7.40
N LYS A 355 3.63 -28.22 -6.61
CA LYS A 355 3.40 -28.47 -5.18
C LYS A 355 2.41 -29.61 -4.92
N HIS A 356 1.42 -29.79 -5.79
CA HIS A 356 0.34 -30.79 -5.68
C HIS A 356 0.23 -31.65 -6.96
N PRO A 357 1.28 -32.39 -7.36
CA PRO A 357 1.41 -32.96 -8.70
C PRO A 357 0.30 -33.95 -9.07
N ASP A 358 -0.19 -34.72 -8.10
CA ASP A 358 -1.22 -35.73 -8.35
C ASP A 358 -2.65 -35.16 -8.30
N TYR A 359 -2.83 -33.89 -7.91
CA TYR A 359 -4.16 -33.36 -7.60
C TYR A 359 -5.01 -33.18 -8.86
N LEU A 360 -4.50 -32.54 -9.91
CA LEU A 360 -5.26 -32.33 -11.15
C LEU A 360 -5.70 -33.66 -11.77
N ALA A 361 -4.78 -34.62 -11.94
CA ALA A 361 -5.08 -35.95 -12.48
C ALA A 361 -6.07 -36.77 -11.61
N SER A 362 -6.31 -36.36 -10.35
CA SER A 362 -7.30 -37.01 -9.48
C SER A 362 -8.73 -36.51 -9.69
N LEU A 363 -8.92 -35.42 -10.44
CA LEU A 363 -10.22 -34.79 -10.64
C LEU A 363 -11.00 -35.47 -11.77
N ASP A 364 -12.28 -35.76 -11.53
CA ASP A 364 -13.22 -36.25 -12.55
C ASP A 364 -13.82 -35.07 -13.33
N LEU A 365 -12.96 -34.33 -14.06
CA LEU A 365 -13.34 -33.17 -14.88
C LEU A 365 -12.82 -33.30 -16.32
N PRO A 366 -13.55 -32.76 -17.33
CA PRO A 366 -13.25 -32.97 -18.75
C PRO A 366 -11.84 -32.58 -19.23
N ARG A 367 -11.13 -31.68 -18.53
CA ARG A 367 -9.80 -31.16 -18.90
C ARG A 367 -8.69 -31.51 -17.90
N ALA A 368 -9.02 -32.20 -16.82
CA ALA A 368 -8.09 -32.42 -15.72
C ALA A 368 -6.80 -33.15 -16.14
N ASP A 369 -6.94 -34.26 -16.88
CA ASP A 369 -5.80 -35.05 -17.37
C ASP A 369 -4.93 -34.26 -18.38
N ASP A 370 -5.57 -33.54 -19.31
CA ASP A 370 -4.87 -32.72 -20.31
C ASP A 370 -4.05 -31.61 -19.62
N LEU A 371 -4.64 -30.95 -18.62
CA LEU A 371 -3.99 -29.90 -17.82
C LEU A 371 -2.83 -30.47 -17.01
N SER A 372 -3.05 -31.60 -16.32
CA SER A 372 -2.00 -32.28 -15.55
C SER A 372 -0.81 -32.63 -16.44
N ALA A 373 -1.06 -33.29 -17.58
CA ALA A 373 0.00 -33.69 -18.51
C ALA A 373 0.76 -32.48 -19.11
N ALA A 374 0.05 -31.39 -19.42
CA ALA A 374 0.67 -30.17 -19.93
C ALA A 374 1.58 -29.51 -18.87
N LEU A 375 1.09 -29.37 -17.64
CA LEU A 375 1.87 -28.78 -16.55
C LEU A 375 3.03 -29.67 -16.11
N ASP A 376 2.86 -31.00 -16.08
CA ASP A 376 3.95 -31.96 -15.85
C ASP A 376 5.06 -31.81 -16.88
N TYR A 377 4.68 -31.69 -18.16
CA TYR A 377 5.65 -31.48 -19.24
C TYR A 377 6.43 -30.18 -19.02
N LEU A 378 5.74 -29.07 -18.71
CA LEU A 378 6.37 -27.77 -18.49
C LEU A 378 7.27 -27.74 -17.27
N VAL A 379 6.86 -28.36 -16.15
CA VAL A 379 7.71 -28.53 -14.96
C VAL A 379 8.97 -29.32 -15.31
N GLY A 380 8.86 -30.34 -16.16
CA GLY A 380 10.00 -31.11 -16.66
C GLY A 380 11.02 -30.31 -17.48
N LEU A 381 10.70 -29.09 -17.90
CA LEU A 381 11.60 -28.20 -18.64
C LEU A 381 12.44 -27.28 -17.74
N ASP A 382 12.12 -27.16 -16.46
CA ASP A 382 12.70 -26.14 -15.56
C ASP A 382 14.23 -26.24 -15.44
N ASP A 383 14.81 -27.43 -15.58
CA ASP A 383 16.27 -27.64 -15.46
C ASP A 383 17.03 -27.48 -16.79
N LEU A 384 16.31 -27.29 -17.90
CA LEU A 384 16.91 -27.12 -19.22
C LEU A 384 17.34 -25.67 -19.47
N ALA A 385 18.38 -25.49 -20.29
CA ALA A 385 18.74 -24.16 -20.80
C ALA A 385 17.65 -23.63 -21.75
N HIS A 386 17.52 -22.31 -21.89
CA HIS A 386 16.47 -21.66 -22.71
C HIS A 386 16.37 -22.21 -24.14
N GLN A 387 17.52 -22.50 -24.77
CA GLN A 387 17.56 -23.11 -26.11
C GLN A 387 17.00 -24.53 -26.12
N ASP A 388 17.41 -25.36 -25.16
CA ASP A 388 16.96 -26.75 -25.06
C ASP A 388 15.45 -26.80 -24.71
N ARG A 389 14.96 -25.87 -23.88
CA ARG A 389 13.52 -25.69 -23.62
C ARG A 389 12.77 -25.36 -24.90
N ALA A 390 13.23 -24.36 -25.65
CA ALA A 390 12.61 -23.93 -26.89
C ALA A 390 12.62 -25.05 -27.95
N ASP A 391 13.70 -25.82 -28.04
CA ASP A 391 13.80 -26.95 -28.97
C ASP A 391 12.88 -28.10 -28.58
N ALA A 392 12.82 -28.46 -27.31
CA ALA A 392 11.90 -29.48 -26.79
C ALA A 392 10.43 -29.08 -27.04
N LEU A 393 10.06 -27.84 -26.72
CA LEU A 393 8.72 -27.29 -26.98
C LEU A 393 8.41 -27.23 -28.48
N GLY A 394 9.37 -26.80 -29.30
CA GLY A 394 9.21 -26.72 -30.75
C GLY A 394 8.95 -28.08 -31.41
N GLU A 395 9.45 -29.17 -30.83
CA GLU A 395 9.15 -30.54 -31.26
C GLU A 395 7.84 -31.09 -30.69
N GLN A 396 7.44 -30.64 -29.50
CA GLN A 396 6.30 -31.19 -28.78
C GLN A 396 4.99 -30.50 -29.12
N ILE A 397 4.97 -29.18 -29.31
CA ILE A 397 3.77 -28.39 -29.65
C ILE A 397 3.03 -28.97 -30.87
N PRO A 398 3.68 -29.36 -31.99
CA PRO A 398 2.98 -29.98 -33.11
C PRO A 398 2.33 -31.33 -32.78
N LYS A 399 2.85 -32.06 -31.79
CA LYS A 399 2.33 -33.36 -31.33
C LYS A 399 1.24 -33.20 -30.27
N GLN A 400 1.32 -32.14 -29.46
CA GLN A 400 0.38 -31.79 -28.40
C GLN A 400 0.01 -30.30 -28.50
N PRO A 401 -0.91 -29.95 -29.43
CA PRO A 401 -1.33 -28.55 -29.63
C PRO A 401 -1.86 -27.84 -28.37
N PHE A 402 -2.34 -28.62 -27.39
CA PHE A 402 -2.85 -28.10 -26.12
C PHE A 402 -1.82 -27.27 -25.33
N LEU A 403 -0.51 -27.55 -25.50
CA LEU A 403 0.58 -26.82 -24.85
C LEU A 403 0.63 -25.33 -25.23
N VAL A 404 0.03 -24.94 -26.36
CA VAL A 404 -0.01 -23.53 -26.79
C VAL A 404 -0.65 -22.65 -25.72
N ASN A 405 -1.68 -23.13 -25.01
CA ASN A 405 -2.36 -22.40 -23.93
C ASN A 405 -1.45 -21.97 -22.78
N PHE A 406 -0.26 -22.54 -22.68
CA PHE A 406 0.65 -22.33 -21.57
C PHE A 406 1.93 -21.60 -21.97
N LEU A 407 2.03 -21.11 -23.21
CA LEU A 407 3.17 -20.28 -23.63
C LEU A 407 3.43 -19.08 -22.69
N PRO A 408 2.41 -18.36 -22.16
CA PRO A 408 2.67 -17.25 -21.22
C PRO A 408 3.47 -17.63 -19.96
N ILE A 409 3.51 -18.91 -19.58
CA ILE A 409 4.28 -19.39 -18.42
C ILE A 409 5.79 -19.22 -18.64
N LEU A 410 6.23 -19.40 -19.88
CA LEU A 410 7.65 -19.45 -20.24
C LEU A 410 8.34 -18.11 -19.95
N ASP A 411 9.64 -18.17 -19.70
CA ASP A 411 10.47 -16.97 -19.66
C ASP A 411 10.60 -16.36 -21.07
N ASN A 412 10.81 -15.05 -21.12
CA ASN A 412 10.87 -14.28 -22.35
C ASN A 412 11.95 -14.77 -23.32
N GLN A 413 13.11 -15.21 -22.83
CA GLN A 413 14.18 -15.71 -23.67
C GLN A 413 13.80 -17.01 -24.40
N THR A 414 13.20 -17.96 -23.67
CA THR A 414 12.66 -19.20 -24.27
C THR A 414 11.58 -18.89 -25.30
N LEU A 415 10.72 -17.91 -25.02
CA LEU A 415 9.66 -17.48 -25.94
C LEU A 415 10.23 -16.89 -27.23
N LEU A 416 11.18 -15.97 -27.16
CA LEU A 416 11.81 -15.38 -28.33
C LEU A 416 12.45 -16.46 -29.23
N LEU A 417 13.17 -17.42 -28.63
CA LEU A 417 13.77 -18.55 -29.35
C LEU A 417 12.73 -19.48 -29.98
N LEU A 418 11.66 -19.78 -29.25
CA LEU A 418 10.57 -20.62 -29.73
C LEU A 418 9.85 -19.96 -30.92
N PHE A 419 9.55 -18.67 -30.81
CA PHE A 419 8.86 -17.92 -31.87
C PHE A 419 9.74 -17.70 -33.09
N ALA A 420 11.05 -17.50 -32.94
CA ALA A 420 11.99 -17.45 -34.06
C ALA A 420 11.97 -18.75 -34.91
N ARG A 421 11.60 -19.88 -34.30
CA ARG A 421 11.42 -21.17 -35.00
C ARG A 421 10.10 -21.26 -35.75
N PHE A 422 9.02 -20.69 -35.20
CA PHE A 422 7.67 -20.72 -35.79
C PHE A 422 7.36 -19.52 -36.71
N SER A 423 8.19 -18.46 -36.73
CA SER A 423 8.02 -17.24 -37.56
C SER A 423 8.31 -17.44 -39.06
N GLY A 424 8.15 -18.68 -39.56
CA GLY A 424 8.47 -19.09 -40.92
C GLY A 424 7.50 -20.13 -41.49
N ARG A 425 7.99 -21.37 -41.71
CA ARG A 425 7.31 -22.38 -42.54
C ARG A 425 6.20 -23.17 -41.84
N ASP A 426 6.22 -23.23 -40.52
CA ASP A 426 5.23 -23.94 -39.70
C ASP A 426 4.66 -22.95 -38.68
N PRO A 427 3.41 -22.47 -38.81
CA PRO A 427 2.79 -21.61 -37.81
C PRO A 427 2.46 -22.43 -36.54
N LEU A 428 2.34 -21.75 -35.39
CA LEU A 428 1.79 -22.38 -34.19
C LEU A 428 0.42 -23.02 -34.49
N PRO A 429 0.10 -24.18 -33.88
CA PRO A 429 -1.20 -24.84 -34.08
C PRO A 429 -2.37 -23.87 -33.88
N GLN A 430 -3.31 -23.87 -34.83
CA GLN A 430 -4.52 -23.05 -34.77
C GLN A 430 -5.66 -23.81 -34.07
N GLY A 431 -6.41 -23.12 -33.21
CA GLY A 431 -7.54 -23.67 -32.45
C GLY A 431 -8.02 -22.71 -31.37
N ALA A 432 -9.08 -23.07 -30.65
CA ALA A 432 -9.49 -22.32 -29.47
C ALA A 432 -8.39 -22.41 -28.41
N THR A 433 -7.79 -21.27 -28.08
CA THR A 433 -6.81 -21.15 -26.99
C THR A 433 -7.38 -20.30 -25.87
N LEU A 434 -6.72 -20.26 -24.72
CA LEU A 434 -6.97 -19.23 -23.72
C LEU A 434 -6.92 -17.88 -24.41
N GLN A 435 -7.92 -17.02 -24.17
CA GLN A 435 -8.11 -15.78 -24.93
C GLN A 435 -6.80 -14.96 -24.96
N ALA A 436 -6.15 -14.85 -23.80
CA ALA A 436 -4.83 -14.24 -23.61
C ALA A 436 -3.67 -14.83 -24.41
N THR A 437 -3.66 -16.15 -24.59
CA THR A 437 -2.61 -16.81 -25.36
C THR A 437 -2.73 -16.43 -26.84
N ALA A 438 -3.96 -16.25 -27.34
CA ALA A 438 -4.19 -15.87 -28.72
C ALA A 438 -3.65 -14.45 -28.98
N SER A 439 -4.01 -13.47 -28.14
CA SER A 439 -3.47 -12.11 -28.20
C SER A 439 -1.96 -12.06 -28.00
N PHE A 440 -1.44 -12.86 -27.07
CA PHE A 440 -0.01 -12.93 -26.78
C PHE A 440 0.82 -13.49 -27.94
N VAL A 441 0.35 -14.56 -28.58
CA VAL A 441 1.00 -15.15 -29.75
C VAL A 441 1.05 -14.15 -30.90
N GLU A 442 -0.02 -13.39 -31.11
CA GLU A 442 -0.06 -12.31 -32.11
C GLU A 442 0.94 -11.21 -31.79
N ARG A 443 0.93 -10.69 -30.55
CA ARG A 443 1.84 -9.60 -30.10
C ARG A 443 3.31 -10.02 -30.10
N LEU A 444 3.64 -11.24 -29.66
CA LEU A 444 5.01 -11.77 -29.75
C LEU A 444 5.49 -11.93 -31.19
N GLY A 445 4.61 -12.33 -32.11
CA GLY A 445 4.94 -12.39 -33.54
C GLY A 445 5.32 -11.02 -34.10
N LEU A 446 4.66 -9.96 -33.63
CA LEU A 446 4.96 -8.57 -33.99
C LEU A 446 6.27 -8.09 -33.34
N PHE A 447 6.39 -8.21 -32.01
CA PHE A 447 7.49 -7.61 -31.25
C PHE A 447 8.79 -8.41 -31.29
N GLY A 448 8.74 -9.73 -31.39
CA GLY A 448 9.95 -10.56 -31.34
C GLY A 448 10.97 -10.18 -32.42
N SER A 449 10.50 -9.95 -33.66
CA SER A 449 11.37 -9.53 -34.76
C SER A 449 11.95 -8.12 -34.58
N GLU A 450 11.21 -7.22 -33.94
CA GLU A 450 11.64 -5.85 -33.66
C GLU A 450 12.65 -5.83 -32.50
N VAL A 451 12.40 -6.60 -31.44
CA VAL A 451 13.33 -6.80 -30.31
C VAL A 451 14.65 -7.38 -30.82
N ASP A 452 14.61 -8.45 -31.62
CA ASP A 452 15.82 -9.05 -32.23
C ASP A 452 16.57 -8.04 -33.09
N ARG A 453 15.85 -7.20 -33.83
CA ARG A 453 16.46 -6.13 -34.64
C ARG A 453 17.15 -5.10 -33.77
N VAL A 454 16.50 -4.60 -32.72
CA VAL A 454 17.06 -3.63 -31.78
C VAL A 454 18.31 -4.21 -31.11
N LEU A 455 18.23 -5.42 -30.55
CA LEU A 455 19.37 -6.06 -29.87
C LEU A 455 20.52 -6.39 -30.83
N SER A 456 20.21 -6.85 -32.05
CA SER A 456 21.25 -7.17 -33.04
C SER A 456 22.01 -5.94 -33.54
N GLN A 457 21.34 -4.79 -33.68
CA GLN A 457 22.03 -3.53 -33.97
C GLN A 457 22.74 -3.00 -32.73
N GLY A 458 22.13 -3.07 -31.55
CA GLY A 458 22.73 -2.65 -30.27
C GLY A 458 24.05 -3.34 -29.99
N ARG A 459 24.14 -4.67 -30.20
CA ARG A 459 25.39 -5.44 -30.07
C ARG A 459 26.50 -5.00 -31.04
N ARG A 460 26.15 -4.35 -32.15
CA ARG A 460 27.14 -3.75 -33.06
C ARG A 460 27.54 -2.38 -32.56
N GLU A 461 26.55 -1.56 -32.22
CA GLU A 461 26.71 -0.23 -31.66
C GLU A 461 25.40 0.19 -30.97
N PRO A 462 25.43 0.61 -29.68
CA PRO A 462 24.23 0.99 -28.95
C PRO A 462 23.38 2.07 -29.63
N SER A 463 24.03 3.05 -30.28
CA SER A 463 23.38 4.13 -31.03
C SER A 463 22.53 3.62 -32.20
N LEU A 464 22.96 2.54 -32.87
CA LEU A 464 22.19 1.91 -33.94
C LEU A 464 20.97 1.19 -33.39
N GLY A 465 21.10 0.51 -32.24
CA GLY A 465 19.96 -0.07 -31.53
C GLY A 465 18.95 0.99 -31.09
N ALA A 466 19.42 2.14 -30.58
CA ALA A 466 18.57 3.26 -30.16
C ALA A 466 17.79 3.85 -31.35
N VAL A 467 18.40 3.96 -32.52
CA VAL A 467 17.72 4.37 -33.76
C VAL A 467 16.62 3.39 -34.15
N GLU A 468 16.86 2.09 -34.04
CA GLU A 468 15.83 1.08 -34.34
C GLU A 468 14.69 1.10 -33.31
N LEU A 469 15.01 1.28 -32.03
CA LEU A 469 14.02 1.43 -30.96
C LEU A 469 13.15 2.67 -31.18
N LEU A 470 13.77 3.82 -31.47
CA LEU A 470 13.04 5.04 -31.80
C LEU A 470 12.15 4.85 -33.04
N ALA A 471 12.67 4.19 -34.08
CA ALA A 471 11.89 3.91 -35.28
C ALA A 471 10.69 3.02 -34.99
N PHE A 472 10.81 2.04 -34.07
CA PHE A 472 9.69 1.24 -33.60
C PHE A 472 8.66 2.10 -32.86
N LEU A 473 9.09 2.86 -31.85
CA LEU A 473 8.22 3.73 -31.05
C LEU A 473 7.47 4.76 -31.90
N GLN A 474 8.12 5.32 -32.91
CA GLN A 474 7.49 6.25 -33.84
C GLN A 474 6.48 5.56 -34.77
N ARG A 475 6.76 4.33 -35.23
CA ARG A 475 5.82 3.57 -36.07
C ARG A 475 4.58 3.14 -35.30
N SER A 476 4.71 2.83 -34.01
CA SER A 476 3.59 2.50 -33.13
C SER A 476 2.91 3.72 -32.53
N GLU A 477 3.40 4.94 -32.82
CA GLU A 477 2.94 6.21 -32.24
C GLU A 477 2.97 6.22 -30.70
N PHE A 478 3.95 5.55 -30.09
CA PHE A 478 3.95 5.24 -28.65
C PHE A 478 2.63 4.56 -28.27
N GLY A 479 2.42 3.36 -28.84
CA GLY A 479 1.18 2.60 -28.74
C GLY A 479 0.73 2.27 -27.32
N PRO A 480 -0.27 1.39 -27.15
CA PRO A 480 -0.84 1.08 -25.84
C PRO A 480 0.24 0.76 -24.79
N GLU A 481 0.06 1.26 -23.57
CA GLU A 481 1.02 1.11 -22.48
C GLU A 481 1.44 -0.35 -22.26
N GLU A 482 0.47 -1.27 -22.27
CA GLU A 482 0.70 -2.71 -22.09
C GLU A 482 1.58 -3.34 -23.19
N ASP A 483 1.53 -2.81 -24.41
CA ASP A 483 2.37 -3.27 -25.52
C ASP A 483 3.81 -2.77 -25.36
N LEU A 484 3.97 -1.53 -24.88
CA LEU A 484 5.29 -0.99 -24.57
C LEU A 484 5.92 -1.75 -23.40
N LYS A 485 5.17 -2.02 -22.33
CA LYS A 485 5.64 -2.85 -21.20
C LYS A 485 6.13 -4.20 -21.69
N LEU A 486 5.32 -4.92 -22.48
CA LEU A 486 5.71 -6.21 -23.05
C LEU A 486 6.97 -6.09 -23.91
N PHE A 487 7.06 -5.09 -24.79
CA PHE A 487 8.23 -4.87 -25.62
C PHE A 487 9.50 -4.69 -24.78
N PHE A 488 9.46 -3.82 -23.76
CA PHE A 488 10.62 -3.54 -22.92
C PHE A 488 11.01 -4.74 -22.03
N GLU A 489 10.06 -5.58 -21.60
CA GLU A 489 10.38 -6.84 -20.93
C GLU A 489 11.09 -7.83 -21.85
N LEU A 490 10.61 -7.99 -23.08
CA LEU A 490 11.24 -8.85 -24.07
C LEU A 490 12.64 -8.35 -24.42
N LEU A 491 12.80 -7.03 -24.56
CA LEU A 491 14.08 -6.39 -24.80
C LEU A 491 15.06 -6.67 -23.65
N ARG A 492 14.63 -6.42 -22.41
CA ARG A 492 15.42 -6.65 -21.18
C ARG A 492 15.83 -8.10 -21.04
N ASP A 493 14.90 -9.02 -21.17
CA ASP A 493 15.15 -10.44 -20.90
C ASP A 493 15.86 -11.14 -22.08
N GLY A 494 15.81 -10.55 -23.28
CA GLY A 494 16.55 -11.05 -24.44
C GLY A 494 18.07 -10.85 -24.32
N ASP A 495 18.51 -9.67 -23.85
CA ASP A 495 19.91 -9.33 -23.59
C ASP A 495 19.98 -8.06 -22.70
N HIS A 496 19.95 -8.23 -21.38
CA HIS A 496 19.84 -7.12 -20.42
C HIS A 496 20.92 -6.05 -20.60
N GLY A 497 22.17 -6.47 -20.79
CA GLY A 497 23.31 -5.56 -20.98
C GLY A 497 23.16 -4.73 -22.26
N THR A 498 22.88 -5.38 -23.40
CA THR A 498 22.67 -4.66 -24.66
C THR A 498 21.43 -3.75 -24.58
N ALA A 499 20.35 -4.22 -23.96
CA ALA A 499 19.12 -3.44 -23.79
C ALA A 499 19.37 -2.16 -22.98
N GLY A 500 20.12 -2.26 -21.87
CA GLY A 500 20.53 -1.11 -21.05
C GLY A 500 21.34 -0.10 -21.87
N GLU A 501 22.38 -0.56 -22.59
CA GLU A 501 23.20 0.31 -23.44
C GLU A 501 22.38 1.00 -24.55
N VAL A 502 21.42 0.30 -25.15
CA VAL A 502 20.51 0.86 -26.16
C VAL A 502 19.60 1.94 -25.58
N VAL A 503 18.99 1.68 -24.42
CA VAL A 503 18.12 2.67 -23.74
C VAL A 503 18.93 3.89 -23.31
N GLN A 504 20.16 3.69 -22.83
CA GLN A 504 21.08 4.78 -22.49
C GLN A 504 21.50 5.59 -23.72
N ALA A 505 21.49 5.01 -24.93
CA ALA A 505 21.81 5.71 -26.16
C ALA A 505 20.62 6.47 -26.78
N LEU A 506 19.42 6.39 -26.21
CA LEU A 506 18.27 7.19 -26.63
C LEU A 506 18.51 8.69 -26.39
N ASP A 507 17.84 9.52 -27.19
CA ASP A 507 17.78 10.95 -26.91
C ASP A 507 16.86 11.22 -25.71
N ARG A 508 17.16 12.32 -25.00
CA ARG A 508 16.47 12.68 -23.75
C ARG A 508 14.97 12.91 -23.93
N ASP A 509 14.52 13.42 -25.07
CA ASP A 509 13.10 13.69 -25.31
C ASP A 509 12.34 12.37 -25.46
N THR A 510 12.90 11.42 -26.21
CA THR A 510 12.36 10.05 -26.30
C THR A 510 12.33 9.38 -24.93
N PHE A 511 13.43 9.46 -24.15
CA PHE A 511 13.47 8.88 -22.81
C PHE A 511 12.39 9.47 -21.89
N LYS A 512 12.24 10.80 -21.85
CA LYS A 512 11.21 11.47 -21.06
C LYS A 512 9.79 11.05 -21.46
N ARG A 513 9.52 10.81 -22.75
CA ARG A 513 8.21 10.31 -23.20
C ARG A 513 7.93 8.86 -22.79
N LEU A 514 8.98 8.08 -22.49
CA LEU A 514 8.84 6.71 -21.99
C LEU A 514 8.65 6.63 -20.47
N MET A 515 8.88 7.73 -19.74
CA MET A 515 8.72 7.76 -18.28
C MET A 515 7.29 7.48 -17.82
N GLU A 516 6.29 7.95 -18.56
CA GLU A 516 4.87 7.70 -18.24
C GLU A 516 4.46 6.24 -18.51
N PRO A 517 4.70 5.65 -19.72
CA PRO A 517 4.20 4.30 -20.01
C PRO A 517 5.04 3.15 -19.44
N VAL A 518 6.35 3.33 -19.22
CA VAL A 518 7.26 2.23 -18.79
C VAL A 518 8.27 2.64 -17.69
N PRO A 519 7.87 3.37 -16.64
CA PRO A 519 8.77 3.88 -15.61
C PRO A 519 9.54 2.77 -14.88
N TYR A 520 8.87 1.64 -14.62
CA TYR A 520 9.46 0.46 -14.00
C TYR A 520 10.54 -0.15 -14.89
N HIS A 521 10.25 -0.40 -16.16
CA HIS A 521 11.16 -1.09 -17.07
C HIS A 521 12.45 -0.30 -17.29
N LEU A 522 12.35 1.03 -17.43
CA LEU A 522 13.53 1.91 -17.54
C LEU A 522 14.44 1.81 -16.31
N ARG A 523 13.86 1.77 -15.10
CA ARG A 523 14.62 1.59 -13.84
C ARG A 523 15.21 0.20 -13.67
N THR A 524 14.65 -0.82 -14.34
CA THR A 524 15.26 -2.16 -14.36
C THR A 524 16.37 -2.31 -15.40
N LEU A 525 16.51 -1.36 -16.32
CA LEU A 525 17.49 -1.39 -17.42
C LEU A 525 18.69 -0.48 -17.20
N LEU A 526 18.51 0.64 -16.48
CA LEU A 526 19.56 1.62 -16.24
C LEU A 526 19.98 1.68 -14.78
N GLU A 527 21.26 1.90 -14.54
CA GLU A 527 21.74 2.26 -13.21
C GLU A 527 21.26 3.68 -12.82
N PRO A 528 21.11 3.99 -11.51
CA PRO A 528 20.56 5.26 -11.05
C PRO A 528 21.17 6.49 -11.72
N ARG A 529 22.51 6.56 -11.78
CA ARG A 529 23.20 7.70 -12.37
C ARG A 529 22.90 7.87 -13.87
N GLU A 530 22.87 6.78 -14.63
CA GLU A 530 22.61 6.81 -16.07
C GLU A 530 21.18 7.26 -16.37
N PHE A 531 20.24 6.80 -15.56
CA PHE A 531 18.85 7.23 -15.61
C PHE A 531 18.70 8.73 -15.32
N LEU A 532 19.37 9.23 -14.27
CA LEU A 532 19.32 10.64 -13.92
C LEU A 532 19.99 11.53 -14.98
N GLU A 533 21.06 11.06 -15.62
CA GLU A 533 21.71 11.75 -16.75
C GLU A 533 20.76 11.93 -17.95
N GLN A 534 19.85 10.97 -18.19
CA GLN A 534 18.81 11.07 -19.22
C GLN A 534 17.74 12.11 -18.89
N LEU A 535 17.44 12.28 -17.60
CA LEU A 535 16.52 13.31 -17.14
C LEU A 535 17.17 14.69 -16.96
N ALA A 536 18.48 14.83 -17.24
CA ALA A 536 19.27 16.01 -16.93
C ALA A 536 19.30 16.36 -15.43
N VAL A 537 19.18 15.36 -14.56
CA VAL A 537 19.37 15.48 -13.11
C VAL A 537 20.84 15.23 -12.80
N THR A 538 21.69 16.17 -13.23
CA THR A 538 23.14 16.12 -13.02
C THR A 538 23.64 17.38 -12.33
N THR A 539 24.89 17.38 -11.86
CA THR A 539 25.49 18.53 -11.18
C THR A 539 25.79 19.71 -12.11
N ASP A 540 25.90 19.46 -13.41
CA ASP A 540 26.26 20.43 -14.46
C ASP A 540 25.10 20.85 -15.38
N ALA A 541 23.93 20.22 -15.28
CA ALA A 541 22.75 20.57 -16.07
C ALA A 541 22.29 22.03 -15.86
N GLY A 542 21.63 22.62 -16.85
CA GLY A 542 21.02 23.95 -16.70
C GLY A 542 19.91 23.94 -15.64
N GLU A 543 19.68 25.07 -14.95
CA GLU A 543 18.70 25.17 -13.85
C GLU A 543 17.31 24.67 -14.24
N LEU A 544 16.77 25.10 -15.38
CA LEU A 544 15.44 24.70 -15.84
C LEU A 544 15.35 23.21 -16.16
N GLU A 545 16.38 22.65 -16.79
CA GLU A 545 16.42 21.23 -17.16
C GLU A 545 16.51 20.34 -15.92
N PHE A 546 17.31 20.75 -14.94
CA PHE A 546 17.44 20.08 -13.66
C PHE A 546 16.11 20.04 -12.89
N GLU A 547 15.44 21.20 -12.80
CA GLU A 547 14.15 21.34 -12.13
C GLU A 547 13.05 20.47 -12.78
N GLN A 548 13.01 20.45 -14.12
CA GLN A 548 12.09 19.62 -14.89
C GLN A 548 12.42 18.12 -14.77
N GLY A 549 13.70 17.76 -14.78
CA GLY A 549 14.15 16.38 -14.65
C GLY A 549 13.72 15.76 -13.33
N ILE A 550 13.84 16.51 -12.22
CA ILE A 550 13.37 16.08 -10.90
C ILE A 550 11.85 15.95 -10.88
N ALA A 551 11.12 16.92 -11.43
CA ALA A 551 9.67 16.85 -11.50
C ALA A 551 9.20 15.60 -12.28
N THR A 552 9.83 15.27 -13.41
CA THR A 552 9.54 14.05 -14.18
C THR A 552 9.87 12.77 -13.40
N LEU A 553 11.02 12.71 -12.72
CA LEU A 553 11.40 11.55 -11.91
C LEU A 553 10.35 11.23 -10.83
N LEU A 554 9.85 12.27 -10.16
CA LEU A 554 8.93 12.15 -9.03
C LEU A 554 7.47 11.94 -9.46
N ALA A 555 7.06 12.51 -10.60
CA ALA A 555 5.71 12.34 -11.15
C ALA A 555 5.47 10.92 -11.69
N GLU A 556 6.52 10.23 -12.14
CA GLU A 556 6.44 8.92 -12.80
C GLU A 556 7.19 7.83 -12.00
N PRO A 557 6.70 7.44 -10.79
CA PRO A 557 7.30 6.38 -10.01
C PRO A 557 7.11 5.01 -10.68
N SER A 558 7.94 4.04 -10.32
CA SER A 558 7.85 2.68 -10.86
C SER A 558 6.60 1.90 -10.41
N GLY A 559 5.90 2.40 -9.38
CA GLY A 559 4.88 1.63 -8.66
C GLY A 559 5.46 0.74 -7.55
N ASN A 560 6.78 0.75 -7.33
CA ASN A 560 7.45 -0.02 -6.29
C ASN A 560 8.58 0.81 -5.64
N PHE A 561 8.35 1.23 -4.39
CA PHE A 561 9.32 2.03 -3.64
C PHE A 561 10.72 1.40 -3.57
N THR A 562 10.83 0.07 -3.46
CA THR A 562 12.15 -0.61 -3.41
C THR A 562 12.93 -0.46 -4.72
N VAL A 563 12.23 -0.34 -5.84
CA VAL A 563 12.82 -0.07 -7.16
C VAL A 563 13.16 1.41 -7.30
N ASP A 564 12.34 2.31 -6.75
CA ASP A 564 12.53 3.76 -6.86
C ASP A 564 13.63 4.30 -5.92
N GLU A 565 13.81 3.72 -4.73
CA GLU A 565 14.70 4.21 -3.68
C GLU A 565 16.16 4.47 -4.14
N PRO A 566 16.82 3.60 -4.93
CA PRO A 566 18.17 3.88 -5.44
C PRO A 566 18.25 5.14 -6.31
N PHE A 567 17.22 5.42 -7.11
CA PHE A 567 17.14 6.60 -7.98
C PHE A 567 16.89 7.88 -7.17
N LEU A 568 16.03 7.79 -6.15
CA LEU A 568 15.82 8.89 -5.20
C LEU A 568 17.11 9.21 -4.42
N ASN A 569 17.84 8.19 -3.97
CA ASN A 569 19.11 8.37 -3.28
C ASN A 569 20.16 9.07 -4.15
N GLU A 570 20.28 8.69 -5.42
CA GLU A 570 21.17 9.38 -6.37
C GLU A 570 20.70 10.84 -6.61
N MET A 571 19.39 11.06 -6.76
CA MET A 571 18.82 12.42 -6.87
C MET A 571 19.20 13.29 -5.67
N TYR A 572 19.08 12.77 -4.45
CA TYR A 572 19.47 13.49 -3.23
C TYR A 572 20.95 13.87 -3.24
N GLN A 573 21.84 12.98 -3.69
CA GLN A 573 23.27 13.29 -3.80
C GLN A 573 23.56 14.41 -4.80
N VAL A 574 22.88 14.40 -5.96
CA VAL A 574 23.01 15.47 -6.96
C VAL A 574 22.48 16.80 -6.40
N VAL A 575 21.31 16.80 -5.76
CA VAL A 575 20.71 17.98 -5.10
C VAL A 575 21.66 18.54 -4.04
N ALA A 576 22.20 17.69 -3.16
CA ALA A 576 23.16 18.06 -2.13
C ALA A 576 24.42 18.73 -2.73
N THR A 577 24.98 18.13 -3.79
CA THR A 577 26.18 18.65 -4.46
C THR A 577 25.93 20.00 -5.12
N ARG A 578 24.79 20.17 -5.81
CA ARG A 578 24.41 21.45 -6.41
C ARG A 578 24.15 22.52 -5.36
N GLY A 579 23.61 22.14 -4.20
CA GLY A 579 23.34 23.06 -3.10
C GLY A 579 24.57 23.84 -2.64
N GLY A 580 25.76 23.21 -2.67
CA GLY A 580 27.04 23.86 -2.36
C GLY A 580 27.48 24.94 -3.35
N THR A 581 26.86 25.04 -4.54
CA THR A 581 27.22 25.97 -5.62
C THR A 581 26.10 26.93 -6.04
N GLY A 582 24.84 26.61 -5.73
CA GLY A 582 23.66 27.37 -6.18
C GLY A 582 22.41 27.22 -5.27
N ALA A 583 22.53 27.63 -4.01
CA ALA A 583 21.52 27.42 -2.96
C ALA A 583 20.09 27.91 -3.31
N GLN A 584 19.95 29.11 -3.89
CA GLN A 584 18.62 29.68 -4.18
C GLN A 584 17.80 28.88 -5.20
N HIS A 585 18.46 28.30 -6.20
CA HIS A 585 17.78 27.48 -7.20
C HIS A 585 17.40 26.13 -6.61
N VAL A 586 18.31 25.51 -5.84
CA VAL A 586 18.03 24.23 -5.17
C VAL A 586 16.87 24.36 -4.18
N LEU A 587 16.74 25.47 -3.47
CA LEU A 587 15.57 25.72 -2.60
C LEU A 587 14.24 25.76 -3.36
N ARG A 588 14.22 26.08 -4.67
CA ARG A 588 13.00 25.95 -5.50
C ARG A 588 12.67 24.49 -5.78
N VAL A 589 13.67 23.67 -6.06
CA VAL A 589 13.52 22.23 -6.26
C VAL A 589 12.98 21.55 -5.00
N LEU A 590 13.55 21.88 -3.83
CA LEU A 590 13.07 21.36 -2.55
C LEU A 590 11.61 21.77 -2.24
N GLY A 591 11.12 22.85 -2.84
CA GLY A 591 9.74 23.34 -2.69
C GLY A 591 8.75 22.78 -3.71
N GLN A 592 9.15 21.82 -4.56
CA GLN A 592 8.21 21.16 -5.46
C GLN A 592 7.24 20.25 -4.68
N PRO A 593 5.97 20.13 -5.09
CA PRO A 593 4.95 19.39 -4.32
C PRO A 593 5.31 17.93 -3.99
N LEU A 594 5.93 17.22 -4.95
CA LEU A 594 6.29 15.81 -4.79
C LEU A 594 7.70 15.60 -4.22
N PHE A 595 8.45 16.67 -3.90
CA PHE A 595 9.80 16.50 -3.40
C PHE A 595 9.79 15.90 -1.98
N PRO A 596 10.38 14.71 -1.76
CA PRO A 596 10.37 14.02 -0.46
C PRO A 596 11.41 14.64 0.49
N LEU A 597 11.08 15.83 1.01
CA LEU A 597 11.95 16.63 1.86
C LEU A 597 12.44 15.86 3.10
N GLU A 598 11.57 15.06 3.71
CA GLU A 598 11.91 14.27 4.88
C GLU A 598 13.07 13.31 4.58
N GLU A 599 12.98 12.58 3.48
CA GLU A 599 14.02 11.64 3.07
C GLU A 599 15.32 12.35 2.70
N PHE A 600 15.23 13.50 2.02
CA PHE A 600 16.40 14.31 1.73
C PHE A 600 17.15 14.72 3.01
N ILE A 601 16.43 15.15 4.06
CA ILE A 601 17.03 15.48 5.37
C ILE A 601 17.69 14.23 5.99
N GLN A 602 17.04 13.06 5.92
CA GLN A 602 17.61 11.82 6.48
C GLN A 602 18.86 11.36 5.73
N ARG A 603 18.85 11.44 4.39
CA ARG A 603 19.91 10.89 3.53
C ARG A 603 21.07 11.86 3.33
N GLN A 604 20.80 13.17 3.40
CA GLN A 604 21.78 14.24 3.18
C GLN A 604 21.69 15.33 4.27
N PRO A 605 21.82 14.98 5.57
CA PRO A 605 21.53 15.89 6.67
C PRO A 605 22.37 17.18 6.64
N GLU A 606 23.68 17.07 6.41
CA GLU A 606 24.58 18.23 6.35
C GLU A 606 24.20 19.20 5.23
N ALA A 607 23.88 18.68 4.04
CA ALA A 607 23.49 19.49 2.89
C ALA A 607 22.11 20.13 3.08
N ALA A 608 21.15 19.38 3.64
CA ALA A 608 19.83 19.89 3.96
C ALA A 608 19.92 21.04 4.98
N VAL A 609 20.70 20.88 6.05
CA VAL A 609 20.93 21.92 7.06
C VAL A 609 21.59 23.14 6.41
N ALA A 610 22.63 22.97 5.61
CA ALA A 610 23.31 24.08 4.95
C ALA A 610 22.36 24.90 4.05
N LEU A 611 21.51 24.22 3.26
CA LEU A 611 20.52 24.85 2.38
C LEU A 611 19.43 25.59 3.16
N LEU A 612 18.85 24.94 4.16
CA LEU A 612 17.75 25.50 4.94
C LEU A 612 18.21 26.62 5.89
N ALA A 613 19.45 26.53 6.39
CA ALA A 613 20.02 27.56 7.27
C ALA A 613 20.38 28.86 6.53
N ASP A 614 20.64 28.80 5.22
CA ASP A 614 21.00 29.96 4.38
C ASP A 614 19.87 31.01 4.33
N ASN A 615 18.62 30.55 4.25
CA ASN A 615 17.45 31.42 4.24
C ASN A 615 16.34 30.85 5.12
N ILE A 616 16.35 31.26 6.40
CA ILE A 616 15.40 30.76 7.39
C ILE A 616 13.94 31.06 7.01
N GLN A 617 13.64 32.20 6.37
CA GLN A 617 12.27 32.53 5.95
C GLN A 617 11.77 31.56 4.88
N GLN A 618 12.60 31.26 3.87
CA GLN A 618 12.26 30.31 2.82
C GLN A 618 12.19 28.88 3.36
N ALA A 619 13.09 28.50 4.27
CA ALA A 619 13.00 27.22 4.97
C ALA A 619 11.69 27.12 5.78
N THR A 620 11.27 28.20 6.44
CA THR A 620 9.99 28.25 7.17
C THR A 620 8.80 28.04 6.23
N ASP A 621 8.81 28.70 5.06
CA ASP A 621 7.76 28.54 4.04
C ASP A 621 7.72 27.11 3.50
N LEU A 622 8.89 26.54 3.24
CA LEU A 622 9.05 25.20 2.70
C LEU A 622 8.59 24.13 3.70
N VAL A 623 8.96 24.26 4.98
CA VAL A 623 8.49 23.34 6.03
C VAL A 623 6.99 23.50 6.26
N SER A 624 6.45 24.72 6.26
CA SER A 624 4.99 24.93 6.36
C SER A 624 4.21 24.38 5.17
N GLY A 625 4.82 24.39 3.99
CA GLY A 625 4.23 23.90 2.75
C GLY A 625 4.52 22.43 2.44
N SER A 626 5.17 21.69 3.36
CA SER A 626 5.43 20.27 3.16
C SER A 626 4.14 19.47 3.13
N ASP A 627 4.16 18.34 2.43
CA ASP A 627 2.98 17.51 2.27
C ASP A 627 2.46 16.99 3.63
N PRO A 628 1.24 17.34 4.06
CA PRO A 628 0.73 17.00 5.38
C PRO A 628 0.41 15.51 5.57
N VAL A 629 0.48 14.69 4.52
CA VAL A 629 0.19 13.25 4.54
C VAL A 629 1.49 12.46 4.63
N VAL A 630 2.41 12.70 3.69
CA VAL A 630 3.65 11.92 3.61
C VAL A 630 4.78 12.52 4.44
N SER A 631 4.83 13.84 4.62
CA SER A 631 5.88 14.52 5.37
C SER A 631 5.36 15.75 6.13
N PRO A 632 4.50 15.56 7.14
CA PRO A 632 3.92 16.66 7.90
C PRO A 632 4.96 17.66 8.42
N PRO A 633 4.63 18.97 8.53
CA PRO A 633 5.60 19.98 8.96
C PRO A 633 6.30 19.67 10.30
N ALA A 634 5.55 19.16 11.29
CA ALA A 634 6.12 18.75 12.59
C ALA A 634 7.09 17.57 12.46
N ARG A 635 6.86 16.67 11.50
CA ARG A 635 7.75 15.56 11.16
C ARG A 635 9.04 16.04 10.51
N ILE A 636 8.98 17.07 9.68
CA ILE A 636 10.18 17.71 9.12
C ILE A 636 11.01 18.35 10.22
N ILE A 637 10.38 19.07 11.16
CA ILE A 637 11.08 19.60 12.34
C ILE A 637 11.72 18.48 13.14
N TYR A 638 11.00 17.37 13.37
CA TYR A 638 11.54 16.20 14.04
C TYR A 638 12.81 15.64 13.35
N ARG A 639 12.83 15.53 12.01
CA ARG A 639 14.06 15.15 11.29
C ARG A 639 15.18 16.19 11.42
N LEU A 640 14.83 17.47 11.46
CA LEU A 640 15.80 18.55 11.65
C LEU A 640 16.36 18.62 13.06
N ILE A 641 15.64 18.16 14.10
CA ILE A 641 16.20 18.01 15.45
C ILE A 641 17.44 17.11 15.37
N TYR A 642 17.36 16.01 14.62
CA TYR A 642 18.51 15.10 14.50
C TYR A 642 19.57 15.53 13.50
N ALA A 643 19.21 16.37 12.52
CA ALA A 643 20.19 16.90 11.58
C ALA A 643 20.97 18.08 12.18
N ASP A 644 20.27 19.03 12.81
CA ASP A 644 20.85 20.21 13.47
C ASP A 644 19.82 20.84 14.45
N PRO A 645 19.95 20.56 15.78
CA PRO A 645 19.06 21.13 16.80
C PRO A 645 18.96 22.67 16.78
N ALA A 646 20.01 23.36 16.29
CA ALA A 646 20.04 24.81 16.17
C ALA A 646 19.06 25.34 15.12
N LEU A 647 19.06 24.76 13.93
CA LEU A 647 18.15 25.08 12.86
C LEU A 647 16.71 24.73 13.24
N ALA A 648 16.49 23.55 13.83
CA ALA A 648 15.16 23.16 14.33
C ALA A 648 14.61 24.19 15.33
N SER A 649 15.41 24.59 16.32
CA SER A 649 15.02 25.65 17.28
C SER A 649 14.72 26.98 16.58
N ARG A 650 15.55 27.43 15.64
CA ARG A 650 15.30 28.66 14.88
C ARG A 650 14.00 28.62 14.08
N LEU A 651 13.65 27.47 13.49
CA LEU A 651 12.40 27.29 12.76
C LEU A 651 11.18 27.35 13.69
N ILE A 652 11.25 26.72 14.85
CA ILE A 652 10.21 26.83 15.90
C ILE A 652 9.96 28.29 16.27
N GLN A 653 11.03 29.08 16.44
CA GLN A 653 10.91 30.51 16.74
C GLN A 653 10.25 31.29 15.59
N GLN A 654 10.57 30.95 14.33
CA GLN A 654 9.90 31.58 13.18
C GLN A 654 8.41 31.22 13.10
N PHE A 655 8.04 29.98 13.36
CA PHE A 655 6.64 29.56 13.42
C PHE A 655 5.87 30.26 14.54
N GLU A 656 6.47 30.38 15.72
CA GLU A 656 5.94 31.17 16.82
C GLU A 656 5.70 32.63 16.41
N HIS A 657 6.68 33.27 15.79
CA HIS A 657 6.56 34.66 15.30
C HIS A 657 5.49 34.84 14.22
N ARG A 658 5.19 33.79 13.45
CA ARG A 658 4.13 33.77 12.43
C ARG A 658 2.75 33.40 13.00
N GLY A 659 2.64 33.13 14.30
CA GLY A 659 1.40 32.75 14.95
C GLY A 659 0.98 31.30 14.67
N GLN A 660 1.90 30.43 14.26
CA GLN A 660 1.67 29.00 14.03
C GLN A 660 1.89 28.20 15.33
N GLU A 661 1.19 28.61 16.39
CA GLU A 661 1.33 28.04 17.74
C GLU A 661 1.00 26.53 17.79
N GLU A 662 0.00 26.08 17.04
CA GLU A 662 -0.37 24.66 16.98
C GLU A 662 0.77 23.80 16.43
N LEU A 663 1.43 24.26 15.35
CA LEU A 663 2.58 23.55 14.78
C LEU A 663 3.77 23.50 15.76
N VAL A 664 4.01 24.58 16.50
CA VAL A 664 5.07 24.60 17.54
C VAL A 664 4.77 23.55 18.61
N VAL A 665 3.54 23.53 19.13
CA VAL A 665 3.12 22.58 20.16
C VAL A 665 3.20 21.14 19.66
N GLU A 666 2.75 20.86 18.43
CA GLU A 666 2.87 19.55 17.83
C GLU A 666 4.32 19.11 17.64
N SER A 667 5.18 20.00 17.12
CA SER A 667 6.60 19.68 16.86
C SER A 667 7.34 19.30 18.15
N LEU A 668 7.00 19.90 19.29
CA LEU A 668 7.57 19.50 20.60
C LEU A 668 7.15 18.09 21.02
N ALA A 669 5.94 17.68 20.66
CA ALA A 669 5.40 16.37 21.03
C ALA A 669 5.89 15.23 20.11
N TYR A 670 6.55 15.55 18.99
CA TYR A 670 7.00 14.54 18.03
C TYR A 670 8.10 13.61 18.55
N ILE A 671 8.86 14.06 19.56
CA ILE A 671 9.88 13.24 20.22
C ILE A 671 9.28 12.26 21.25
N ALA A 672 7.96 12.23 21.45
CA ALA A 672 7.36 11.60 22.62
C ALA A 672 7.81 10.16 22.90
N TYR A 673 8.02 9.35 21.88
CA TYR A 673 8.38 7.94 22.02
C TYR A 673 9.87 7.64 21.76
N ASP A 674 10.73 8.64 21.56
CA ASP A 674 12.11 8.37 21.13
C ASP A 674 12.90 7.52 22.11
N GLN A 675 12.72 7.73 23.42
CA GLN A 675 13.39 6.92 24.44
C GLN A 675 12.99 5.44 24.36
N ASP A 676 11.70 5.15 24.25
CA ASP A 676 11.19 3.76 24.17
C ASP A 676 11.56 3.12 22.82
N ARG A 677 11.39 3.85 21.72
CA ARG A 677 11.71 3.38 20.36
C ARG A 677 13.20 3.08 20.21
N LEU A 678 14.07 3.96 20.70
CA LEU A 678 15.52 3.76 20.66
C LEU A 678 15.96 2.58 21.55
N ALA A 679 15.29 2.39 22.70
CA ALA A 679 15.56 1.25 23.58
C ALA A 679 15.19 -0.09 22.91
N ARG A 680 14.12 -0.12 22.10
CA ARG A 680 13.67 -1.31 21.38
C ARG A 680 14.47 -1.57 20.10
N VAL A 681 14.75 -0.50 19.35
CA VAL A 681 15.42 -0.56 18.05
C VAL A 681 16.57 0.45 18.03
N PRO A 682 17.76 0.06 18.53
CA PRO A 682 18.92 0.97 18.63
C PRO A 682 19.43 1.52 17.29
N GLY A 683 19.05 0.91 16.16
CA GLY A 683 19.46 1.33 14.82
C GLY A 683 18.61 2.44 14.20
N LEU A 684 17.57 2.93 14.88
CA LEU A 684 16.76 4.03 14.38
C LEU A 684 17.58 5.34 14.35
N PRO A 685 17.33 6.23 13.37
CA PRO A 685 17.97 7.54 13.29
C PRO A 685 17.35 8.52 14.31
N ILE A 686 17.57 8.23 15.60
CA ILE A 686 17.06 8.94 16.78
C ILE A 686 18.24 9.20 17.71
N SER A 687 18.30 10.37 18.36
CA SER A 687 19.31 10.70 19.36
C SER A 687 18.73 11.53 20.50
N LEU A 688 18.75 10.96 21.70
CA LEU A 688 18.33 11.65 22.93
C LEU A 688 19.25 12.82 23.27
N GLU A 689 20.53 12.77 22.84
CA GLU A 689 21.47 13.88 22.95
C GLU A 689 21.00 15.08 22.12
N GLN A 690 20.58 14.84 20.87
CA GLN A 690 20.09 15.90 19.98
C GLN A 690 18.75 16.46 20.45
N ASP A 691 17.87 15.62 21.00
CA ASP A 691 16.65 16.06 21.68
C ASP A 691 16.97 16.99 22.86
N GLY A 692 17.97 16.61 23.67
CA GLY A 692 18.45 17.40 24.80
C GLY A 692 18.99 18.77 24.35
N GLU A 693 19.87 18.79 23.35
CA GLU A 693 20.41 20.02 22.77
C GLU A 693 19.31 20.93 22.19
N PHE A 694 18.28 20.34 21.57
CA PHE A 694 17.14 21.09 21.06
C PHE A 694 16.37 21.78 22.19
N LEU A 695 16.06 21.06 23.28
CA LEU A 695 15.40 21.62 24.47
C LEU A 695 16.23 22.72 25.13
N GLU A 696 17.55 22.49 25.26
CA GLU A 696 18.47 23.49 25.81
C GLU A 696 18.45 24.79 24.99
N ARG A 697 18.47 24.68 23.66
CA ARG A 697 18.44 25.84 22.77
C ARG A 697 17.12 26.60 22.85
N LEU A 698 15.98 25.89 22.87
CA LEU A 698 14.68 26.52 23.08
C LEU A 698 14.63 27.27 24.41
N LEU A 699 15.14 26.67 25.49
CA LEU A 699 15.21 27.32 26.79
C LEU A 699 16.07 28.59 26.76
N ARG A 700 17.25 28.53 26.14
CA ARG A 700 18.16 29.69 26.05
C ARG A 700 17.58 30.82 25.20
N ASP A 701 16.94 30.48 24.10
CA ASP A 701 16.50 31.47 23.10
C ASP A 701 15.12 32.07 23.43
N GLN A 702 14.20 31.28 24.00
CA GLN A 702 12.82 31.70 24.28
C GLN A 702 12.52 31.89 25.77
N GLY A 703 13.33 31.28 26.66
CA GLY A 703 13.19 31.41 28.10
C GLY A 703 12.26 30.40 28.77
N VAL A 704 12.33 30.38 30.10
CA VAL A 704 11.64 29.43 31.00
C VAL A 704 10.13 29.45 30.83
N ASP A 705 9.54 30.66 30.85
CA ASP A 705 8.08 30.82 30.84
C ASP A 705 7.49 30.35 29.51
N TRP A 706 8.15 30.67 28.40
CA TRP A 706 7.72 30.25 27.07
C TRP A 706 7.78 28.72 26.92
N LEU A 707 8.92 28.11 27.26
CA LEU A 707 9.09 26.66 27.09
C LEU A 707 8.12 25.89 28.00
N GLY A 708 7.94 26.33 29.24
CA GLY A 708 6.98 25.74 30.17
C GLY A 708 5.53 25.84 29.68
N GLN A 709 5.15 26.99 29.10
CA GLN A 709 3.83 27.16 28.51
C GLN A 709 3.60 26.22 27.31
N ARG A 710 4.53 26.16 26.36
CA ARG A 710 4.40 25.35 25.14
C ARG A 710 4.41 23.85 25.44
N LEU A 711 5.27 23.39 26.38
CA LEU A 711 5.23 22.00 26.85
C LEU A 711 3.92 21.68 27.57
N GLY A 712 3.41 22.58 28.41
CA GLY A 712 2.09 22.39 29.06
C GLY A 712 0.96 22.22 28.04
N GLN A 713 0.95 23.07 27.01
CA GLN A 713 -0.01 22.95 25.90
C GLN A 713 0.14 21.64 25.12
N ALA A 714 1.36 21.13 24.95
CA ALA A 714 1.58 19.83 24.32
C ALA A 714 1.00 18.68 25.18
N PHE A 715 1.22 18.69 26.49
CA PHE A 715 0.60 17.73 27.41
C PHE A 715 -0.93 17.80 27.37
N ASP A 716 -1.51 19.00 27.40
CA ASP A 716 -2.97 19.20 27.37
C ASP A 716 -3.58 18.74 26.03
N LEU A 717 -2.93 19.09 24.92
CA LEU A 717 -3.36 18.68 23.58
C LEU A 717 -3.38 17.16 23.47
N PHE A 718 -2.29 16.48 23.82
CA PHE A 718 -2.21 15.04 23.68
C PHE A 718 -2.98 14.28 24.76
N GLU A 719 -3.24 14.87 25.92
CA GLU A 719 -4.23 14.35 26.86
C GLU A 719 -5.64 14.37 26.25
N ALA A 720 -6.04 15.48 25.62
CA ALA A 720 -7.33 15.58 24.94
C ALA A 720 -7.43 14.57 23.78
N ARG A 721 -6.37 14.44 22.96
CA ARG A 721 -6.28 13.43 21.88
C ARG A 721 -6.36 12.01 22.41
N SER A 722 -5.67 11.70 23.51
CA SER A 722 -5.72 10.40 24.19
C SER A 722 -7.12 10.08 24.74
N ARG A 723 -7.78 11.04 25.41
CA ARG A 723 -9.17 10.90 25.88
C ARG A 723 -10.16 10.71 24.71
N ALA A 724 -9.89 11.31 23.57
CA ALA A 724 -10.65 11.12 22.32
C ALA A 724 -10.30 9.81 21.58
N GLY A 725 -9.34 9.03 22.08
CA GLY A 725 -8.88 7.79 21.45
C GLY A 725 -8.08 7.99 20.16
N GLN A 726 -7.52 9.17 19.93
CA GLN A 726 -6.72 9.46 18.73
C GLN A 726 -5.28 8.95 18.87
N VAL A 727 -4.70 9.01 20.07
CA VAL A 727 -3.37 8.48 20.39
C VAL A 727 -3.47 7.49 21.55
N SER A 728 -2.38 6.76 21.82
CA SER A 728 -2.32 5.82 22.94
C SER A 728 -2.49 6.53 24.30
N ARG A 729 -3.01 5.80 25.28
CA ARG A 729 -3.23 6.32 26.64
C ARG A 729 -1.94 6.63 27.39
N ASP A 730 -0.83 6.01 27.01
CA ASP A 730 0.47 6.21 27.62
C ASP A 730 1.26 7.39 27.01
N PHE A 731 0.74 8.07 25.99
CA PHE A 731 1.45 9.15 25.26
C PHE A 731 2.13 10.15 26.20
N ASN A 732 1.40 10.75 27.15
CA ASN A 732 1.97 11.75 28.05
C ASN A 732 3.03 11.16 29.00
N SER A 733 2.90 9.89 29.36
CA SER A 733 3.93 9.21 30.16
C SER A 733 5.20 9.01 29.36
N GLN A 734 5.08 8.62 28.09
CA GLN A 734 6.20 8.43 27.17
C GLN A 734 6.87 9.76 26.86
N PHE A 735 6.07 10.78 26.53
CA PHE A 735 6.57 12.12 26.28
C PHE A 735 7.38 12.68 27.44
N ARG A 736 6.85 12.57 28.66
CA ARG A 736 7.59 12.97 29.87
C ARG A 736 8.89 12.18 30.02
N THR A 737 8.84 10.86 29.86
CA THR A 737 10.02 9.99 30.02
C THR A 737 11.11 10.36 29.01
N THR A 738 10.74 10.62 27.76
CA THR A 738 11.68 11.07 26.74
C THR A 738 12.27 12.44 27.07
N LEU A 739 11.46 13.42 27.47
CA LEU A 739 11.96 14.74 27.88
C LEU A 739 12.97 14.65 29.03
N GLU A 740 12.68 13.83 30.05
CA GLU A 740 13.58 13.60 31.19
C GLU A 740 14.88 12.89 30.76
N ALA A 741 14.79 11.88 29.89
CA ALA A 741 15.94 11.16 29.36
C ALA A 741 16.83 12.06 28.48
N ALA A 742 16.23 12.80 27.56
CA ALA A 742 16.92 13.79 26.72
C ALA A 742 17.62 14.85 27.56
N THR A 743 16.94 15.41 28.56
CA THR A 743 17.54 16.38 29.49
C THR A 743 18.75 15.81 30.24
N SER A 744 18.72 14.53 30.60
CA SER A 744 19.82 13.88 31.34
C SER A 744 21.12 13.71 30.52
N THR A 745 21.05 13.88 29.20
CA THR A 745 22.22 13.82 28.31
C THR A 745 23.05 15.12 28.34
N LEU A 746 22.48 16.23 28.83
CA LEU A 746 23.14 17.53 28.85
C LEU A 746 24.29 17.57 29.86
N SER A 747 25.35 18.29 29.52
CA SER A 747 26.54 18.40 30.38
C SER A 747 26.45 19.50 31.47
N ASP A 748 25.48 20.41 31.38
CA ASP A 748 25.32 21.52 32.32
C ASP A 748 24.26 21.18 33.38
N ASP A 749 24.71 20.85 34.60
CA ASP A 749 23.85 20.51 35.74
C ASP A 749 22.79 21.59 36.05
N SER A 750 23.09 22.87 35.81
CA SER A 750 22.13 23.95 36.01
C SER A 750 21.01 23.89 34.96
N MET A 751 21.35 23.60 33.71
CA MET A 751 20.36 23.42 32.63
C MET A 751 19.52 22.17 32.87
N VAL A 752 20.16 21.06 33.29
CA VAL A 752 19.47 19.81 33.66
C VAL A 752 18.44 20.07 34.75
N SER A 753 18.83 20.75 35.82
CA SER A 753 17.91 21.07 36.92
C SER A 753 16.76 21.98 36.47
N GLN A 754 17.06 22.99 35.66
CA GLN A 754 16.06 23.96 35.21
C GLN A 754 15.04 23.34 34.25
N LEU A 755 15.49 22.56 33.26
CA LEU A 755 14.62 21.81 32.36
C LEU A 755 13.78 20.78 33.12
N GLY A 756 14.38 20.06 34.09
CA GLY A 756 13.66 19.13 34.94
C GLY A 756 12.50 19.77 35.71
N GLU A 757 12.70 20.97 36.27
CA GLU A 757 11.63 21.74 36.93
C GLU A 757 10.53 22.18 35.95
N ILE A 758 10.92 22.63 34.75
CA ILE A 758 9.98 23.04 33.69
C ILE A 758 9.10 21.85 33.28
N ILE A 759 9.71 20.70 32.98
CA ILE A 759 9.02 19.48 32.55
C ILE A 759 8.08 18.98 33.65
N ALA A 760 8.54 18.91 34.89
CA ALA A 760 7.73 18.46 36.01
C ALA A 760 6.50 19.36 36.23
N LYS A 761 6.65 20.68 36.07
CA LYS A 761 5.55 21.64 36.19
C LYS A 761 4.58 21.53 35.01
N ALA A 762 5.09 21.42 33.78
CA ALA A 762 4.27 21.28 32.58
C ALA A 762 3.43 19.99 32.64
N ALA A 763 4.02 18.86 33.01
CA ALA A 763 3.33 17.58 33.12
C ALA A 763 2.28 17.52 34.24
N ALA A 764 2.40 18.38 35.28
CA ALA A 764 1.44 18.45 36.38
C ALA A 764 0.21 19.34 36.09
N GLY A 765 0.22 20.11 35.00
CA GLY A 765 -0.82 21.10 34.66
C GLY A 765 -2.19 20.53 34.27
N GLY A 766 -2.30 19.23 33.99
CA GLY A 766 -3.53 18.59 33.48
C GLY A 766 -4.65 18.31 34.51
N ASP A 767 -4.41 18.51 35.81
CA ASP A 767 -5.39 18.21 36.88
C ASP A 767 -6.25 19.43 37.31
N GLY A 768 -6.19 20.55 36.59
CA GLY A 768 -6.83 21.80 36.99
C GLY A 768 -7.48 22.58 35.85
N GLY A 769 -8.55 22.05 35.26
CA GLY A 769 -9.41 22.75 34.28
C GLY A 769 -10.84 22.24 34.31
#